data_AF-A0A662K813-F1
#
_entry.id   AF-A0A662K813-F1
#
_cell.length_a   1.000
_cell.length_b   1.000
_cell.length_c   1.000
_cell.angle_alpha   90.00
_cell.angle_beta   90.00
_cell.angle_gamma   90.00
#
_symmetry.space_group_name_H-M   'P 1'
#
loop_
_entity.id
_entity.type
_entity.pdbx_description
1 polymer ?
#
loop_
_entity_poly.entity_id
_entity_poly.type
_entity_poly.pdbx_seq_one_letter_code
_entity_poly.pdbx_strand_id
1 'polypeptide(L)'
;KERTLDARKGIDYFMEDWLSYCNGRMDQMVLINVDKEKVKQWPAKDIVEIEGDDPYEIAAKIALHDWSYSDEAIVAVIDDDIKNPGVIEKGKLYGRIPAGYSVDVKEFEMEKPHIGVGGNYKAFEIEEPYKYVVAHLFLRNVLEDLDLQLYDDELGMADASSKWNIFYGPSEVVGSYIYNYGKWEVGITYMPTQHLPGKMERLYKNVDEEKGFLAMLSSNKNLVKIDVKLYPGVDLELNKTVPYGCRDAEFRLKWNDPNVALGMVILDTYGAETAISPTKEEIIEGVKKGITERVIRLHMLGETRGERRYTICVFSMDNVTYPVDFTIEYHWHQNISRESGDALASASEGSILASILNAPLLYASSDKLPEITKSTLHKLGVKEIHFIDLGGHSSPKVLRELKNIGKVKIYRDYKMLYNTIRKLTGRNDVIFSTIDPWSYYYAGEQVPAGEWKGALFIGPASYIASHHGAPLLIVDNHPELSQAVVWHQKFWEDTAHIRGRPRLPSVACMVLTGRAVIDFLEGLGYNLPKNKEDLEAMITIADQFEIGPTWDRTFVGRLLPGRFCGSPVDTAYWISRSIFYPALIFANPATNPNGVKLINGSKSIIKPYIGKLMKPFGTDLVIVKPSKEERFVYPVLHTYNCHLLNFNKIARKHWGGIYTCANGIIPYETPSPFSIDVGVTDKVGAYYPDINPTVVAPIYAEKAGYSNVFSTNFSATVENLNRGVIMWIEIIHGGNTNNGSLGMWNPDSPYVHEPNPWRAYERPLLALKNLDEFIQFIPEYLERYGSSLPKVLYLLPRFLTKPIDIILDIVLVDRGCTEDPDVAVTNPDIGRLGLIFAVFSDAFPVDMRIKESKGLSLIPILGRRFRSYHDGIVITPLPGGENVLVKYNGLDFDDHLENLHSCGINAASCLISNTYLHLAFIRHGSVYQIIDPWSTSWYSSLWIQSIPRDLALGYTIGQAYERGMAMVGVEYLVNQWWWDLNENVVYFGDPDLRVWTPKNKYSDANHWEREDVNPLRWGKKDIYVDGHYLFGAKFYPHAYKPFDIKLIVITLIIIIAAILAISFYSRKVKGRKSRKGKK
;
A
#
# COMPACT_ATOMS: atom_id res chain seq x y z
N LYS A 1 -20.58 -6.72 -9.78
CA LYS A 1 -19.64 -6.13 -10.76
C LYS A 1 -19.50 -4.63 -10.55
N GLU A 2 -20.53 -3.82 -10.80
CA GLU A 2 -20.42 -2.35 -10.77
C GLU A 2 -20.28 -1.70 -9.38
N ARG A 3 -20.33 -2.45 -8.26
CA ARG A 3 -20.20 -1.85 -6.92
C ARG A 3 -18.88 -1.08 -6.72
N THR A 4 -17.81 -1.45 -7.41
CA THR A 4 -16.54 -0.68 -7.46
C THR A 4 -16.73 0.78 -7.92
N LEU A 5 -17.78 1.09 -8.67
CA LEU A 5 -18.06 2.43 -9.20
C LEU A 5 -18.88 3.29 -8.21
N ASP A 6 -19.47 2.70 -7.17
CA ASP A 6 -20.32 3.40 -6.21
C ASP A 6 -19.53 4.02 -5.04
N ALA A 7 -18.90 5.17 -5.29
CA ALA A 7 -18.23 5.96 -4.26
C ALA A 7 -19.22 6.71 -3.33
N ARG A 8 -20.53 6.72 -3.62
CA ARG A 8 -21.51 7.53 -2.87
C ARG A 8 -21.63 7.08 -1.42
N LYS A 9 -21.59 5.78 -1.16
CA LYS A 9 -21.62 5.18 0.18
C LYS A 9 -20.58 5.81 1.13
N GLY A 10 -19.36 6.03 0.64
CA GLY A 10 -18.29 6.63 1.45
C GLY A 10 -18.49 8.11 1.77
N ILE A 11 -19.12 8.86 0.87
CA ILE A 11 -19.53 10.25 1.15
C ILE A 11 -20.61 10.26 2.24
N ASP A 12 -21.60 9.38 2.17
CA ASP A 12 -22.70 9.36 3.14
C ASP A 12 -22.20 9.04 4.56
N TYR A 13 -21.32 8.05 4.74
CA TYR A 13 -20.73 7.74 6.06
C TYR A 13 -19.73 8.81 6.54
N PHE A 14 -18.96 9.45 5.65
CA PHE A 14 -18.15 10.62 6.03
C PHE A 14 -19.04 11.77 6.55
N MET A 15 -20.14 12.06 5.86
CA MET A 15 -21.06 13.11 6.24
C MET A 15 -21.86 12.77 7.50
N GLU A 16 -22.12 11.50 7.79
CA GLU A 16 -22.69 11.04 9.06
C GLU A 16 -21.77 11.40 10.24
N ASP A 17 -20.49 11.05 10.17
CA ASP A 17 -19.51 11.37 11.21
C ASP A 17 -19.30 12.89 11.36
N TRP A 18 -19.21 13.61 10.24
CA TRP A 18 -19.07 15.06 10.22
C TRP A 18 -20.29 15.77 10.82
N LEU A 19 -21.51 15.30 10.51
CA LEU A 19 -22.74 15.80 11.13
C LEU A 19 -22.81 15.46 12.61
N SER A 20 -22.41 14.25 13.02
CA SER A 20 -22.34 13.84 14.43
C SER A 20 -21.45 14.81 15.23
N TYR A 21 -20.23 15.06 14.75
CA TYR A 21 -19.30 16.06 15.29
C TYR A 21 -19.88 17.48 15.32
N CYS A 22 -20.62 17.88 14.28
CA CYS A 22 -21.29 19.18 14.20
C CYS A 22 -22.53 19.32 15.12
N ASN A 23 -22.91 18.30 15.90
CA ASN A 23 -24.17 18.20 16.66
C ASN A 23 -25.42 18.17 15.75
N GLY A 24 -25.36 17.41 14.66
CA GLY A 24 -26.47 17.10 13.75
C GLY A 24 -26.83 18.19 12.74
N ARG A 25 -26.13 19.34 12.72
CA ARG A 25 -26.35 20.42 11.74
C ARG A 25 -25.11 21.28 11.55
N MET A 26 -24.69 21.47 10.29
CA MET A 26 -23.61 22.39 9.93
C MET A 26 -24.03 23.85 10.10
N ASP A 27 -23.06 24.72 10.37
CA ASP A 27 -23.30 26.16 10.44
C ASP A 27 -23.49 26.76 9.03
N GLN A 28 -22.58 26.45 8.09
CA GLN A 28 -22.69 26.85 6.68
C GLN A 28 -22.28 25.68 5.78
N MET A 29 -22.84 25.62 4.57
CA MET A 29 -22.41 24.76 3.49
C MET A 29 -22.19 25.62 2.24
N VAL A 30 -20.99 25.54 1.65
CA VAL A 30 -20.67 26.22 0.39
C VAL A 30 -20.65 25.19 -0.73
N LEU A 31 -21.40 25.45 -1.80
CA LEU A 31 -21.60 24.56 -2.93
C LEU A 31 -20.98 25.17 -4.18
N ILE A 32 -19.93 24.55 -4.71
CA ILE A 32 -19.21 25.02 -5.90
C ILE A 32 -19.66 24.16 -7.09
N ASN A 33 -20.45 24.72 -8.00
CA ASN A 33 -21.10 24.01 -9.11
C ASN A 33 -21.87 22.73 -8.70
N VAL A 34 -22.36 22.67 -7.46
CA VAL A 34 -23.22 21.60 -6.94
C VAL A 34 -24.62 22.15 -6.69
N ASP A 35 -25.60 21.59 -7.40
CA ASP A 35 -27.02 21.85 -7.19
C ASP A 35 -27.44 21.48 -5.75
N LYS A 36 -27.97 22.47 -5.00
CA LYS A 36 -28.46 22.29 -3.62
C LYS A 36 -29.48 21.17 -3.46
N GLU A 37 -30.23 20.82 -4.52
CA GLU A 37 -31.20 19.74 -4.49
C GLU A 37 -30.53 18.37 -4.23
N LYS A 38 -29.24 18.20 -4.58
CA LYS A 38 -28.47 16.96 -4.41
C LYS A 38 -27.89 16.74 -3.00
N VAL A 39 -27.96 17.76 -2.14
CA VAL A 39 -27.34 17.77 -0.79
C VAL A 39 -28.35 17.97 0.35
N LYS A 40 -29.65 18.01 0.05
CA LYS A 40 -30.74 18.26 1.02
C LYS A 40 -30.75 17.35 2.25
N GLN A 41 -30.18 16.15 2.13
CA GLN A 41 -30.02 15.20 3.23
C GLN A 41 -29.09 15.68 4.35
N TRP A 42 -28.18 16.63 4.08
CA TRP A 42 -27.22 17.13 5.06
C TRP A 42 -27.57 18.56 5.49
N PRO A 43 -28.11 18.77 6.72
CA PRO A 43 -28.66 20.06 7.11
C PRO A 43 -27.56 21.07 7.44
N ALA A 44 -27.67 22.28 6.88
CA ALA A 44 -26.90 23.47 7.24
C ALA A 44 -27.82 24.61 7.76
N LYS A 45 -27.29 25.64 8.43
CA LYS A 45 -28.08 26.86 8.75
C LYS A 45 -28.10 27.83 7.59
N ASP A 46 -26.96 27.98 6.92
CA ASP A 46 -26.77 28.77 5.71
C ASP A 46 -26.26 27.88 4.57
N ILE A 47 -26.70 28.15 3.34
CA ILE A 47 -26.26 27.44 2.12
C ILE A 47 -25.91 28.50 1.08
N VAL A 48 -24.66 28.50 0.63
CA VAL A 48 -24.14 29.43 -0.37
C VAL A 48 -23.85 28.66 -1.66
N GLU A 49 -24.47 29.08 -2.76
CA GLU A 49 -24.24 28.50 -4.08
C GLU A 49 -23.27 29.40 -4.87
N ILE A 50 -22.12 28.83 -5.26
CA ILE A 50 -21.12 29.43 -6.14
C ILE A 50 -21.16 28.67 -7.46
N GLU A 51 -21.92 29.23 -8.40
CA GLU A 51 -22.04 28.71 -9.77
C GLU A 51 -21.11 29.47 -10.72
N GLY A 52 -20.62 28.82 -11.78
CA GLY A 52 -19.88 29.47 -12.86
C GLY A 52 -19.57 28.53 -14.02
N ASP A 53 -19.54 29.07 -15.23
CA ASP A 53 -19.35 28.30 -16.48
C ASP A 53 -17.86 28.08 -16.82
N ASP A 54 -16.95 28.86 -16.23
CA ASP A 54 -15.50 28.77 -16.45
C ASP A 54 -14.67 28.88 -15.15
N PRO A 55 -13.42 28.38 -15.13
CA PRO A 55 -12.57 28.42 -13.93
C PRO A 55 -12.25 29.82 -13.43
N TYR A 56 -12.21 30.83 -14.30
CA TYR A 56 -11.87 32.21 -13.94
C TYR A 56 -13.00 32.86 -13.14
N GLU A 57 -14.24 32.63 -13.55
CA GLU A 57 -15.42 33.10 -12.84
C GLU A 57 -15.57 32.40 -11.49
N ILE A 58 -15.42 31.07 -11.45
CA ILE A 58 -15.51 30.28 -10.21
C ILE A 58 -14.46 30.76 -9.20
N ALA A 59 -13.19 30.86 -9.60
CA ALA A 59 -12.11 31.33 -8.73
C ALA A 59 -12.33 32.76 -8.24
N ALA A 60 -12.81 33.65 -9.12
CA ALA A 60 -13.14 35.02 -8.73
C ALA A 60 -14.32 35.11 -7.75
N LYS A 61 -15.35 34.26 -7.91
CA LYS A 61 -16.49 34.19 -6.99
C LYS A 61 -16.08 33.64 -5.62
N ILE A 62 -15.25 32.60 -5.57
CA ILE A 62 -14.66 32.07 -4.32
C ILE A 62 -13.81 33.15 -3.64
N ALA A 63 -12.84 33.74 -4.36
CA ALA A 63 -11.97 34.78 -3.81
C ALA A 63 -12.75 35.99 -3.26
N LEU A 64 -13.85 36.38 -3.91
CA LEU A 64 -14.71 37.48 -3.45
C LEU A 64 -15.70 37.05 -2.36
N HIS A 65 -16.11 35.78 -2.30
CA HIS A 65 -16.89 35.25 -1.19
C HIS A 65 -16.02 35.24 0.08
N ASP A 66 -14.81 34.69 0.00
CA ASP A 66 -14.00 34.43 1.18
C ASP A 66 -13.13 35.63 1.60
N TRP A 67 -12.57 36.44 0.68
CA TRP A 67 -11.76 37.61 1.06
C TRP A 67 -12.51 38.93 0.92
N SER A 68 -12.43 39.76 1.97
CA SER A 68 -12.82 41.18 1.95
C SER A 68 -11.73 42.07 1.33
N TYR A 69 -10.47 41.73 1.58
CA TYR A 69 -9.28 42.30 0.99
C TYR A 69 -8.14 41.27 1.08
N SER A 70 -7.10 41.47 0.28
CA SER A 70 -5.81 40.78 0.45
C SER A 70 -4.69 41.63 -0.14
N ASP A 71 -3.55 41.73 0.55
CA ASP A 71 -2.36 42.41 0.03
C ASP A 71 -1.62 41.56 -1.00
N GLU A 72 -1.74 40.23 -0.91
CA GLU A 72 -1.14 39.25 -1.81
C GLU A 72 -2.22 38.45 -2.56
N ALA A 73 -1.93 37.99 -3.78
CA ALA A 73 -2.76 37.01 -4.48
C ALA A 73 -1.91 36.08 -5.34
N ILE A 74 -2.40 34.86 -5.56
CA ILE A 74 -1.79 33.90 -6.47
C ILE A 74 -2.55 33.98 -7.79
N VAL A 75 -1.83 34.10 -8.91
CA VAL A 75 -2.40 34.01 -10.25
C VAL A 75 -1.70 32.86 -10.97
N ALA A 76 -2.42 31.76 -11.19
CA ALA A 76 -1.90 30.62 -11.93
C ALA A 76 -2.32 30.66 -13.40
N VAL A 77 -1.41 30.29 -14.30
CA VAL A 77 -1.69 30.09 -15.72
C VAL A 77 -2.33 28.71 -15.90
N ILE A 78 -3.49 28.68 -16.55
CA ILE A 78 -4.18 27.45 -16.94
C ILE A 78 -4.40 27.42 -18.46
N ASP A 79 -4.66 26.23 -18.99
CA ASP A 79 -5.13 26.04 -20.36
C ASP A 79 -6.66 26.25 -20.42
N ASP A 80 -7.14 27.01 -21.41
CA ASP A 80 -8.57 27.10 -21.73
C ASP A 80 -9.12 25.79 -22.33
N ASP A 81 -8.28 25.05 -23.04
CA ASP A 81 -8.59 23.78 -23.72
C ASP A 81 -7.43 22.79 -23.53
N ILE A 82 -7.73 21.54 -23.10
CA ILE A 82 -6.73 20.46 -23.04
C ILE A 82 -6.36 20.06 -24.48
N LYS A 83 -5.10 20.29 -24.86
CA LYS A 83 -4.61 19.97 -26.21
C LYS A 83 -4.11 18.54 -26.27
N ASN A 84 -4.77 17.72 -27.10
CA ASN A 84 -4.22 16.43 -27.53
C ASN A 84 -3.36 16.66 -28.78
N PRO A 85 -2.03 16.40 -28.76
CA PRO A 85 -1.16 16.55 -29.93
C PRO A 85 -1.53 15.60 -31.09
N GLY A 86 -2.11 14.44 -30.79
CA GLY A 86 -2.53 13.43 -31.75
C GLY A 86 -1.38 12.80 -32.55
N VAL A 87 -0.14 12.93 -32.05
CA VAL A 87 1.06 12.51 -32.79
C VAL A 87 1.27 11.01 -32.58
N ILE A 88 1.30 10.26 -33.68
CA ILE A 88 1.63 8.83 -33.70
C ILE A 88 3.06 8.68 -34.21
N GLU A 89 4.01 8.42 -33.31
CA GLU A 89 5.38 8.09 -33.70
C GLU A 89 5.44 6.60 -34.10
N LYS A 90 6.17 6.29 -35.17
CA LYS A 90 6.40 4.92 -35.64
C LYS A 90 7.83 4.77 -36.12
N GLY A 91 8.51 3.71 -35.71
CA GLY A 91 9.87 3.44 -36.15
C GLY A 91 10.19 1.96 -36.24
N LYS A 92 11.39 1.70 -36.76
CA LYS A 92 11.97 0.36 -36.83
C LYS A 92 13.44 0.40 -36.42
N LEU A 93 13.86 -0.61 -35.67
CA LEU A 93 15.27 -0.97 -35.46
C LEU A 93 15.55 -2.27 -36.21
N TYR A 94 16.78 -2.43 -36.68
CA TYR A 94 17.28 -3.67 -37.28
C TYR A 94 18.46 -4.16 -36.45
N GLY A 95 18.47 -5.45 -36.14
CA GLY A 95 19.52 -6.08 -35.35
C GLY A 95 19.86 -7.47 -35.87
N ARG A 96 20.97 -8.01 -35.37
CA ARG A 96 21.46 -9.33 -35.71
C ARG A 96 22.04 -9.99 -34.48
N ILE A 97 21.62 -11.21 -34.18
CA ILE A 97 22.35 -12.09 -33.25
C ILE A 97 23.47 -12.78 -34.04
N PRO A 98 24.75 -12.61 -33.66
CA PRO A 98 25.87 -13.25 -34.34
C PRO A 98 25.84 -14.78 -34.28
N ALA A 99 26.43 -15.42 -35.30
CA ALA A 99 26.71 -16.85 -35.24
C ALA A 99 27.77 -17.17 -34.17
N GLY A 100 27.64 -18.32 -33.52
CA GLY A 100 28.50 -18.74 -32.41
C GLY A 100 28.02 -18.29 -31.03
N TYR A 101 26.94 -17.52 -30.93
CA TYR A 101 26.29 -17.23 -29.65
C TYR A 101 25.59 -18.50 -29.15
N SER A 102 26.03 -19.02 -28.01
CA SER A 102 25.47 -20.21 -27.35
C SER A 102 24.90 -19.86 -25.99
N VAL A 103 23.80 -20.50 -25.61
CA VAL A 103 23.31 -20.49 -24.23
C VAL A 103 24.27 -21.29 -23.36
N ASP A 104 24.76 -20.70 -22.28
CA ASP A 104 25.56 -21.40 -21.27
C ASP A 104 24.67 -21.87 -20.12
N VAL A 105 25.03 -23.01 -19.52
CA VAL A 105 24.28 -23.64 -18.43
C VAL A 105 25.27 -24.06 -17.35
N LYS A 106 25.24 -23.35 -16.23
CA LYS A 106 26.06 -23.63 -15.05
C LYS A 106 25.22 -24.44 -14.06
N GLU A 107 25.52 -25.74 -13.99
CA GLU A 107 24.87 -26.64 -13.05
C GLU A 107 25.61 -26.62 -11.70
N PHE A 108 24.88 -26.38 -10.62
CA PHE A 108 25.40 -26.43 -9.26
C PHE A 108 24.68 -27.48 -8.43
N GLU A 109 25.44 -28.30 -7.71
CA GLU A 109 24.94 -29.06 -6.57
C GLU A 109 25.26 -28.30 -5.28
N MET A 110 24.24 -27.96 -4.51
CA MET A 110 24.38 -27.19 -3.26
C MET A 110 23.79 -27.98 -2.10
N GLU A 111 24.47 -27.92 -0.94
CA GLU A 111 23.97 -28.51 0.29
C GLU A 111 22.75 -27.73 0.79
N LYS A 112 21.68 -28.42 1.20
CA LYS A 112 20.53 -27.77 1.82
C LYS A 112 20.96 -27.08 3.13
N PRO A 113 20.60 -25.80 3.36
CA PRO A 113 20.82 -25.16 4.64
C PRO A 113 19.99 -25.84 5.75
N HIS A 114 20.44 -25.70 7.00
CA HIS A 114 19.69 -26.16 8.17
C HIS A 114 18.58 -25.15 8.53
N ILE A 115 17.42 -25.65 8.97
CA ILE A 115 16.26 -24.82 9.37
C ILE A 115 16.68 -23.80 10.42
N GLY A 116 16.51 -22.51 10.13
CA GLY A 116 16.80 -21.43 11.09
C GLY A 116 18.28 -21.17 11.32
N VAL A 117 19.16 -21.53 10.36
CA VAL A 117 20.62 -21.38 10.46
C VAL A 117 21.21 -20.48 9.36
N GLY A 118 20.47 -20.18 8.29
CA GLY A 118 20.95 -19.32 7.20
C GLY A 118 20.59 -19.82 5.81
N GLY A 119 21.41 -19.43 4.84
CA GLY A 119 21.39 -19.97 3.49
C GLY A 119 22.75 -20.53 3.08
N ASN A 120 22.79 -21.20 1.93
CA ASN A 120 24.02 -21.58 1.26
C ASN A 120 24.05 -20.90 -0.10
N TYR A 121 25.21 -20.36 -0.48
CA TYR A 121 25.36 -19.49 -1.65
C TYR A 121 26.45 -20.02 -2.57
N LYS A 122 26.38 -19.65 -3.85
CA LYS A 122 27.33 -20.08 -4.87
C LYS A 122 27.62 -18.96 -5.85
N ALA A 123 28.86 -18.48 -5.82
CA ALA A 123 29.35 -17.50 -6.78
C ALA A 123 29.63 -18.11 -8.17
N PHE A 124 29.43 -17.28 -9.20
CA PHE A 124 29.75 -17.56 -10.60
C PHE A 124 30.02 -16.24 -11.34
N GLU A 125 30.79 -16.28 -12.42
CA GLU A 125 31.07 -15.11 -13.26
C GLU A 125 30.09 -15.02 -14.45
N ILE A 126 29.77 -13.81 -14.90
CA ILE A 126 29.04 -13.50 -16.13
C ILE A 126 29.88 -12.55 -16.98
N GLU A 127 30.08 -12.87 -18.26
CA GLU A 127 30.85 -12.08 -19.22
C GLU A 127 30.01 -11.79 -20.48
N GLU A 128 30.49 -10.92 -21.37
CA GLU A 128 29.94 -10.82 -22.74
C GLU A 128 30.04 -12.19 -23.45
N PRO A 129 29.05 -12.63 -24.25
CA PRO A 129 27.94 -11.84 -24.80
C PRO A 129 26.60 -11.99 -24.05
N TYR A 130 26.60 -12.40 -22.78
CA TYR A 130 25.35 -12.67 -22.05
C TYR A 130 24.62 -11.38 -21.67
N LYS A 131 23.29 -11.36 -21.81
CA LYS A 131 22.42 -10.20 -21.51
C LYS A 131 21.24 -10.51 -20.58
N TYR A 132 20.82 -11.77 -20.49
CA TYR A 132 19.80 -12.21 -19.53
C TYR A 132 20.27 -13.46 -18.77
N VAL A 133 19.91 -13.57 -17.49
CA VAL A 133 20.20 -14.72 -16.63
C VAL A 133 18.93 -15.25 -15.98
N VAL A 134 18.77 -16.58 -15.93
CA VAL A 134 17.70 -17.25 -15.19
C VAL A 134 18.30 -18.39 -14.37
N ALA A 135 17.99 -18.44 -13.07
CA ALA A 135 18.33 -19.55 -12.20
C ALA A 135 17.08 -20.34 -11.81
N HIS A 136 17.18 -21.67 -11.84
CA HIS A 136 16.08 -22.59 -11.54
C HIS A 136 16.53 -23.64 -10.52
N LEU A 137 15.87 -23.66 -9.36
CA LEU A 137 16.09 -24.63 -8.29
C LEU A 137 15.12 -25.80 -8.43
N PHE A 138 15.66 -27.02 -8.50
CA PHE A 138 14.87 -28.24 -8.60
C PHE A 138 14.68 -28.88 -7.21
N LEU A 139 13.43 -28.96 -6.74
CA LEU A 139 13.09 -29.63 -5.49
C LEU A 139 12.58 -31.05 -5.76
N ARG A 140 12.76 -31.94 -4.79
CA ARG A 140 12.42 -33.37 -4.97
C ARG A 140 10.92 -33.64 -4.93
N ASN A 141 10.16 -32.78 -4.26
CA ASN A 141 8.71 -32.83 -4.10
C ASN A 141 8.21 -31.50 -3.50
N VAL A 142 6.90 -31.29 -3.53
CA VAL A 142 6.20 -30.05 -3.17
C VAL A 142 6.21 -29.68 -1.68
N LEU A 143 6.87 -30.48 -0.83
CA LEU A 143 6.97 -30.28 0.62
C LEU A 143 8.39 -29.89 1.05
N GLU A 144 9.32 -29.84 0.11
CA GLU A 144 10.56 -29.10 0.29
C GLU A 144 10.22 -27.63 0.02
N ASP A 145 10.64 -26.75 0.92
CA ASP A 145 10.22 -25.35 0.96
C ASP A 145 11.49 -24.51 1.12
N LEU A 146 12.27 -24.42 0.04
CA LEU A 146 13.55 -23.71 -0.01
C LEU A 146 13.37 -22.53 -0.95
N ASP A 147 13.73 -21.34 -0.49
CA ASP A 147 13.67 -20.12 -1.29
C ASP A 147 14.95 -19.96 -2.13
N LEU A 148 14.84 -19.29 -3.28
CA LEU A 148 15.94 -19.03 -4.21
C LEU A 148 16.17 -17.52 -4.35
N GLN A 149 17.43 -17.10 -4.35
CA GLN A 149 17.84 -15.69 -4.52
C GLN A 149 18.92 -15.56 -5.60
N LEU A 150 18.90 -14.45 -6.33
CA LEU A 150 19.91 -14.07 -7.33
C LEU A 150 20.51 -12.71 -6.96
N TYR A 151 21.84 -12.62 -6.97
CA TYR A 151 22.60 -11.41 -6.65
C TYR A 151 23.59 -11.05 -7.74
N ASP A 152 23.66 -9.74 -7.99
CA ASP A 152 24.72 -9.05 -8.72
C ASP A 152 25.63 -8.42 -7.64
N ASP A 153 26.94 -8.67 -7.69
CA ASP A 153 27.84 -8.20 -6.63
C ASP A 153 27.88 -6.66 -6.50
N GLU A 154 27.60 -5.92 -7.58
CA GLU A 154 27.61 -4.46 -7.63
C GLU A 154 26.23 -3.85 -7.32
N LEU A 155 25.15 -4.40 -7.87
CA LEU A 155 23.80 -3.88 -7.66
C LEU A 155 23.22 -4.24 -6.28
N GLY A 156 23.39 -5.50 -5.85
CA GLY A 156 22.71 -6.10 -4.70
C GLY A 156 21.90 -7.34 -5.07
N MET A 157 20.80 -7.58 -4.36
CA MET A 157 19.84 -8.62 -4.76
C MET A 157 19.13 -8.17 -6.04
N ALA A 158 19.19 -9.00 -7.09
CA ALA A 158 18.54 -8.73 -8.36
C ALA A 158 17.10 -9.26 -8.39
N ASP A 159 16.89 -10.47 -7.86
CA ASP A 159 15.59 -11.15 -7.85
C ASP A 159 15.55 -12.24 -6.77
N ALA A 160 14.36 -12.57 -6.26
CA ALA A 160 14.16 -13.69 -5.34
C ALA A 160 12.78 -14.35 -5.52
N SER A 161 12.70 -15.63 -5.14
CA SER A 161 11.51 -16.47 -5.25
C SER A 161 11.33 -17.27 -3.96
N SER A 162 10.14 -17.19 -3.40
CA SER A 162 9.71 -17.85 -2.16
C SER A 162 8.31 -18.43 -2.37
N LYS A 163 8.17 -19.29 -3.38
CA LYS A 163 6.87 -19.85 -3.76
C LYS A 163 6.41 -20.84 -2.71
N TRP A 164 5.10 -20.85 -2.51
CA TRP A 164 4.49 -21.93 -1.75
C TRP A 164 4.40 -23.21 -2.59
N ASN A 165 5.45 -24.04 -2.48
CA ASN A 165 5.71 -25.19 -3.35
C ASN A 165 4.54 -26.22 -3.41
N ILE A 166 3.73 -26.30 -2.35
CA ILE A 166 2.49 -27.10 -2.27
C ILE A 166 1.47 -26.73 -3.36
N PHE A 167 1.37 -25.45 -3.71
CA PHE A 167 0.40 -24.93 -4.67
C PHE A 167 0.99 -24.68 -6.05
N TYR A 168 2.26 -24.27 -6.12
CA TYR A 168 2.89 -23.80 -7.36
C TYR A 168 3.86 -24.81 -7.99
N GLY A 169 4.07 -25.97 -7.37
CA GLY A 169 4.97 -27.02 -7.83
C GLY A 169 6.36 -26.96 -7.16
N PRO A 170 7.19 -28.00 -7.33
CA PRO A 170 8.44 -28.17 -6.58
C PRO A 170 9.62 -27.45 -7.24
N SER A 171 9.52 -26.14 -7.48
CA SER A 171 10.64 -25.35 -8.00
C SER A 171 10.53 -23.83 -7.84
N GLU A 172 11.67 -23.24 -7.48
CA GLU A 172 11.87 -21.79 -7.46
C GLU A 172 12.55 -21.30 -8.74
N VAL A 173 12.15 -20.12 -9.23
CA VAL A 173 12.70 -19.51 -10.45
C VAL A 173 12.96 -18.03 -10.19
N VAL A 174 14.18 -17.60 -10.49
CA VAL A 174 14.61 -16.19 -10.44
C VAL A 174 15.30 -15.81 -11.75
N GLY A 175 15.22 -14.55 -12.15
CA GLY A 175 15.81 -14.07 -13.41
C GLY A 175 15.87 -12.56 -13.51
N SER A 176 16.82 -12.08 -14.31
CA SER A 176 17.14 -10.66 -14.43
C SER A 176 17.89 -10.37 -15.74
N TYR A 177 17.70 -9.16 -16.29
CA TYR A 177 18.69 -8.54 -17.16
C TYR A 177 20.06 -8.46 -16.45
N ILE A 178 21.15 -8.57 -17.21
CA ILE A 178 22.53 -8.50 -16.68
C ILE A 178 22.95 -7.03 -16.64
N TYR A 179 22.80 -6.39 -15.47
CA TYR A 179 23.16 -4.99 -15.26
C TYR A 179 24.69 -4.78 -15.26
N ASN A 180 25.44 -5.67 -14.61
CA ASN A 180 26.90 -5.60 -14.50
C ASN A 180 27.55 -6.94 -14.87
N TYR A 181 28.71 -6.86 -15.54
CA TYR A 181 29.57 -8.02 -15.84
C TYR A 181 30.56 -8.29 -14.70
N GLY A 182 30.94 -9.55 -14.53
CA GLY A 182 31.76 -10.03 -13.42
C GLY A 182 30.95 -10.95 -12.50
N LYS A 183 31.12 -10.77 -11.19
CA LYS A 183 30.71 -11.76 -10.20
C LYS A 183 29.24 -11.65 -9.79
N TRP A 184 28.55 -12.79 -9.86
CA TRP A 184 27.15 -12.97 -9.44
C TRP A 184 27.07 -14.13 -8.44
N GLU A 185 25.97 -14.21 -7.67
CA GLU A 185 25.73 -15.30 -6.71
C GLU A 185 24.29 -15.82 -6.80
N VAL A 186 24.11 -17.13 -6.67
CA VAL A 186 22.81 -17.73 -6.32
C VAL A 186 22.81 -18.16 -4.86
N GLY A 187 21.72 -17.89 -4.15
CA GLY A 187 21.50 -18.29 -2.76
C GLY A 187 20.31 -19.24 -2.65
N ILE A 188 20.42 -20.26 -1.80
CA ILE A 188 19.29 -21.05 -1.32
C ILE A 188 19.16 -20.89 0.19
N THR A 189 17.94 -20.72 0.68
CA THR A 189 17.68 -20.37 2.07
C THR A 189 16.57 -21.26 2.66
N TYR A 190 16.58 -21.43 3.99
CA TYR A 190 15.55 -22.20 4.71
C TYR A 190 15.34 -21.65 6.13
N MET A 191 14.43 -20.68 6.24
CA MET A 191 14.37 -19.73 7.38
C MET A 191 15.76 -19.14 7.69
N PRO A 192 16.34 -18.34 6.78
CA PRO A 192 17.70 -17.86 6.95
C PRO A 192 17.83 -16.79 8.04
N THR A 193 18.87 -16.97 8.85
CA THR A 193 19.54 -15.94 9.62
C THR A 193 20.77 -15.46 8.84
N GLN A 194 21.17 -14.20 8.98
CA GLN A 194 22.29 -13.60 8.23
C GLN A 194 23.68 -14.26 8.60
N HIS A 195 24.07 -15.45 8.07
CA HIS A 195 25.25 -16.33 8.45
C HIS A 195 25.96 -17.11 7.26
N LEU A 196 27.13 -16.69 6.70
CA LEU A 196 27.78 -17.06 5.38
C LEU A 196 29.33 -16.79 5.10
N PRO A 197 30.02 -17.52 4.16
CA PRO A 197 31.28 -17.33 3.32
C PRO A 197 31.92 -16.02 2.70
N GLY A 198 31.70 -15.67 1.40
CA GLY A 198 32.34 -14.58 0.55
C GLY A 198 31.46 -13.58 -0.31
N LYS A 199 31.90 -12.35 -0.66
CA LYS A 199 31.06 -11.12 -1.01
C LYS A 199 29.69 -10.91 -0.33
N MET A 200 28.58 -11.46 -0.83
CA MET A 200 27.28 -11.42 -0.12
C MET A 200 27.26 -12.55 0.88
N GLU A 201 27.65 -13.71 0.40
CA GLU A 201 28.16 -14.74 1.26
C GLU A 201 29.26 -14.19 2.24
N ARG A 202 29.94 -13.01 2.12
CA ARG A 202 31.11 -12.61 2.96
C ARG A 202 30.85 -12.45 4.45
N LEU A 203 29.65 -12.01 4.76
CA LEU A 203 29.43 -11.05 5.83
C LEU A 203 29.24 -11.68 7.22
N TYR A 204 29.34 -13.01 7.37
CA TYR A 204 28.35 -13.66 8.25
C TYR A 204 28.71 -15.05 8.90
N LYS A 205 29.52 -15.92 8.27
CA LYS A 205 29.89 -17.38 8.44
C LYS A 205 28.81 -18.51 8.68
N ASN A 206 29.01 -19.70 8.07
CA ASN A 206 28.25 -20.97 8.25
C ASN A 206 28.38 -21.54 9.70
N VAL A 207 27.28 -21.69 10.45
CA VAL A 207 27.30 -22.15 11.86
C VAL A 207 27.34 -23.68 11.96
N ASP A 208 28.50 -24.28 11.73
CA ASP A 208 28.66 -25.73 11.98
C ASP A 208 30.09 -26.25 12.26
N GLU A 209 31.10 -25.37 12.38
CA GLU A 209 32.48 -25.81 12.71
C GLU A 209 32.68 -26.30 14.15
N GLU A 210 31.66 -26.22 15.03
CA GLU A 210 31.66 -26.84 16.36
C GLU A 210 30.93 -28.20 16.45
N LYS A 211 30.55 -28.81 15.31
CA LYS A 211 30.03 -30.19 15.34
C LYS A 211 31.14 -31.22 15.59
N GLY A 212 31.26 -31.63 16.85
CA GLY A 212 32.22 -32.64 17.30
C GLY A 212 32.12 -34.00 16.58
N PHE A 213 33.19 -34.79 16.74
CA PHE A 213 33.57 -36.05 16.05
C PHE A 213 32.46 -37.04 15.61
N LEU A 214 31.29 -37.04 16.24
CA LEU A 214 30.14 -37.89 15.88
C LEU A 214 29.34 -37.41 14.65
N ALA A 215 29.29 -36.10 14.36
CA ALA A 215 28.57 -35.61 13.18
C ALA A 215 29.22 -36.06 11.87
N MET A 216 30.55 -36.25 11.89
CA MET A 216 31.37 -36.73 10.78
C MET A 216 31.04 -38.17 10.33
N LEU A 217 30.22 -38.90 11.11
CA LEU A 217 29.82 -40.29 10.85
C LEU A 217 28.36 -40.43 10.38
N SER A 218 27.58 -39.34 10.26
CA SER A 218 26.19 -39.43 9.79
C SER A 218 25.70 -38.21 8.99
N SER A 219 26.11 -38.12 7.72
CA SER A 219 25.34 -37.36 6.73
C SER A 219 25.53 -37.91 5.31
N ASN A 220 24.49 -38.56 4.78
CA ASN A 220 24.26 -38.50 3.34
C ASN A 220 23.90 -37.03 3.05
N LYS A 221 24.81 -36.28 2.42
CA LYS A 221 24.59 -34.87 2.09
C LYS A 221 23.32 -34.73 1.25
N ASN A 222 22.32 -34.02 1.77
CA ASN A 222 21.11 -33.72 1.01
C ASN A 222 21.42 -32.54 0.08
N LEU A 223 21.81 -32.86 -1.15
CA LEU A 223 22.06 -31.89 -2.22
C LEU A 223 20.77 -31.52 -2.96
N VAL A 224 20.71 -30.29 -3.45
CA VAL A 224 19.76 -29.80 -4.47
C VAL A 224 20.52 -29.36 -5.71
N LYS A 225 19.84 -29.44 -6.87
CA LYS A 225 20.37 -28.96 -8.14
C LYS A 225 19.84 -27.56 -8.44
N ILE A 226 20.71 -26.67 -8.87
CA ILE A 226 20.38 -25.37 -9.43
C ILE A 226 21.00 -25.27 -10.82
N ASP A 227 20.20 -24.93 -11.82
CA ASP A 227 20.68 -24.62 -13.16
C ASP A 227 20.62 -23.11 -13.38
N VAL A 228 21.77 -22.48 -13.58
CA VAL A 228 21.87 -21.07 -13.98
C VAL A 228 22.12 -21.01 -15.48
N LYS A 229 21.15 -20.47 -16.22
CA LYS A 229 21.20 -20.32 -17.68
C LYS A 229 21.55 -18.89 -18.04
N LEU A 230 22.54 -18.72 -18.90
CA LEU A 230 22.98 -17.43 -19.41
C LEU A 230 22.61 -17.30 -20.90
N TYR A 231 21.87 -16.26 -21.23
CA TYR A 231 21.30 -16.05 -22.56
C TYR A 231 22.06 -14.95 -23.31
N PRO A 232 22.70 -15.29 -24.45
CA PRO A 232 23.50 -14.33 -25.22
C PRO A 232 22.60 -13.39 -26.02
N GLY A 233 22.98 -12.12 -26.14
CA GLY A 233 22.11 -11.10 -26.74
C GLY A 233 22.84 -9.86 -27.23
N VAL A 234 22.06 -8.90 -27.72
CA VAL A 234 22.54 -7.58 -28.16
C VAL A 234 21.58 -6.49 -27.69
N ASP A 235 22.14 -5.33 -27.38
CA ASP A 235 21.40 -4.16 -26.94
C ASP A 235 21.28 -3.14 -28.08
N LEU A 236 20.10 -2.55 -28.24
CA LEU A 236 19.81 -1.56 -29.27
C LEU A 236 19.13 -0.34 -28.66
N GLU A 237 19.76 0.83 -28.74
CA GLU A 237 19.08 2.09 -28.39
C GLU A 237 17.93 2.38 -29.39
N LEU A 238 16.84 2.98 -28.90
CA LEU A 238 15.85 3.59 -29.78
C LEU A 238 16.50 4.69 -30.66
N ASN A 239 16.01 4.84 -31.89
CA ASN A 239 16.45 5.94 -32.77
C ASN A 239 15.82 7.30 -32.42
N LYS A 240 14.99 7.37 -31.38
CA LYS A 240 14.18 8.51 -30.96
C LYS A 240 14.20 8.67 -29.44
N THR A 241 14.14 9.90 -28.98
CA THR A 241 13.75 10.26 -27.61
C THR A 241 12.24 10.08 -27.44
N VAL A 242 11.78 9.82 -26.22
CA VAL A 242 10.35 9.77 -25.88
C VAL A 242 9.94 11.15 -25.35
N PRO A 243 9.00 11.86 -26.01
CA PRO A 243 8.50 13.15 -25.51
C PRO A 243 7.48 12.97 -24.38
N TYR A 244 7.19 14.06 -23.67
CA TYR A 244 6.10 14.14 -22.69
C TYR A 244 4.77 13.56 -23.19
N GLY A 245 4.02 12.87 -22.33
CA GLY A 245 2.62 12.49 -22.58
C GLY A 245 2.42 11.31 -23.55
N CYS A 246 3.39 10.39 -23.61
CA CYS A 246 3.29 9.18 -24.43
C CYS A 246 2.44 8.09 -23.76
N ARG A 247 1.51 7.53 -24.53
CA ARG A 247 0.57 6.46 -24.18
C ARG A 247 0.49 5.42 -25.31
N ASP A 248 -0.18 4.30 -25.07
CA ASP A 248 -0.46 3.23 -26.06
C ASP A 248 0.79 2.69 -26.78
N ALA A 249 1.87 2.41 -26.03
CA ALA A 249 3.13 1.98 -26.64
C ALA A 249 3.11 0.47 -26.97
N GLU A 250 3.53 0.11 -28.19
CA GLU A 250 3.73 -1.28 -28.62
C GLU A 250 5.13 -1.45 -29.22
N PHE A 251 5.82 -2.52 -28.79
CA PHE A 251 7.09 -2.98 -29.33
C PHE A 251 6.92 -4.40 -29.87
N ARG A 252 7.34 -4.63 -31.11
CA ARG A 252 7.06 -5.85 -31.87
C ARG A 252 8.35 -6.39 -32.49
N LEU A 253 8.93 -7.39 -31.86
CA LEU A 253 10.12 -8.10 -32.33
C LEU A 253 9.71 -9.16 -33.36
N LYS A 254 10.39 -9.19 -34.52
CA LYS A 254 10.23 -10.19 -35.59
C LYS A 254 11.59 -10.67 -36.06
N TRP A 255 11.76 -11.96 -36.36
CA TRP A 255 13.03 -12.52 -36.84
C TRP A 255 12.87 -13.57 -37.94
N ASN A 256 13.98 -13.95 -38.59
CA ASN A 256 13.96 -14.74 -39.82
C ASN A 256 14.17 -16.26 -39.66
N ASP A 257 14.62 -16.74 -38.49
CA ASP A 257 14.83 -18.18 -38.22
C ASP A 257 13.78 -18.75 -37.23
N PRO A 258 12.86 -19.64 -37.68
CA PRO A 258 11.85 -20.26 -36.80
C PRO A 258 12.41 -21.34 -35.85
N ASN A 259 13.69 -21.73 -35.98
CA ASN A 259 14.33 -22.73 -35.12
C ASN A 259 14.93 -22.13 -33.84
N VAL A 260 15.24 -20.82 -33.87
CA VAL A 260 15.79 -20.04 -32.77
C VAL A 260 14.67 -19.23 -32.12
N ALA A 261 14.50 -19.34 -30.81
CA ALA A 261 13.59 -18.47 -30.07
C ALA A 261 14.32 -17.24 -29.51
N LEU A 262 13.82 -16.04 -29.82
CA LEU A 262 14.32 -14.78 -29.25
C LEU A 262 13.41 -14.26 -28.13
N GLY A 263 13.99 -13.53 -27.19
CA GLY A 263 13.32 -12.74 -26.14
C GLY A 263 13.65 -11.25 -26.28
N MET A 264 12.82 -10.40 -25.68
CA MET A 264 12.94 -8.94 -25.73
C MET A 264 12.77 -8.34 -24.33
N VAL A 265 13.66 -7.43 -23.95
CA VAL A 265 13.58 -6.61 -22.72
C VAL A 265 13.54 -5.13 -23.13
N ILE A 266 12.67 -4.34 -22.50
CA ILE A 266 12.65 -2.88 -22.62
C ILE A 266 13.28 -2.30 -21.35
N LEU A 267 14.34 -1.52 -21.52
CA LEU A 267 15.07 -0.84 -20.45
C LEU A 267 14.85 0.68 -20.54
N ASP A 268 14.56 1.32 -19.40
CA ASP A 268 14.48 2.78 -19.32
C ASP A 268 15.88 3.44 -19.34
N THR A 269 15.94 4.78 -19.25
CA THR A 269 17.24 5.50 -19.26
C THR A 269 18.01 5.46 -17.93
N TYR A 270 17.50 4.75 -16.92
CA TYR A 270 18.18 4.42 -15.67
C TYR A 270 18.58 2.93 -15.61
N GLY A 271 18.22 2.16 -16.65
CA GLY A 271 18.54 0.76 -16.83
C GLY A 271 17.50 -0.20 -16.26
N ALA A 272 16.36 0.26 -15.73
CA ALA A 272 15.36 -0.64 -15.13
C ALA A 272 14.62 -1.48 -16.19
N GLU A 273 14.49 -2.79 -15.93
CA GLU A 273 13.69 -3.75 -16.72
C GLU A 273 12.20 -3.37 -16.65
N THR A 274 11.78 -2.51 -17.59
CA THR A 274 10.43 -1.91 -17.64
C THR A 274 9.39 -2.96 -18.05
N ALA A 275 9.75 -3.82 -19.01
CA ALA A 275 8.96 -4.98 -19.41
C ALA A 275 9.80 -6.01 -20.16
N ILE A 276 9.35 -7.26 -20.12
CA ILE A 276 10.00 -8.41 -20.77
C ILE A 276 8.96 -9.32 -21.46
N SER A 277 9.36 -9.95 -22.57
CA SER A 277 8.66 -11.10 -23.14
C SER A 277 9.69 -12.02 -23.82
N PRO A 278 9.78 -13.32 -23.48
CA PRO A 278 8.99 -14.06 -22.48
C PRO A 278 9.40 -13.77 -21.03
N THR A 279 8.53 -14.00 -20.05
CA THR A 279 8.90 -13.88 -18.62
C THR A 279 9.85 -15.01 -18.19
N LYS A 280 10.56 -14.83 -17.06
CA LYS A 280 11.46 -15.84 -16.48
C LYS A 280 10.78 -17.21 -16.27
N GLU A 281 9.49 -17.23 -15.92
CA GLU A 281 8.71 -18.48 -15.80
C GLU A 281 8.46 -19.12 -17.17
N GLU A 282 8.02 -18.33 -18.16
CA GLU A 282 7.77 -18.81 -19.54
C GLU A 282 9.06 -19.36 -20.21
N ILE A 283 10.23 -18.82 -19.85
CA ILE A 283 11.55 -19.32 -20.28
C ILE A 283 11.81 -20.74 -19.73
N ILE A 284 11.44 -21.01 -18.47
CA ILE A 284 11.63 -22.31 -17.82
C ILE A 284 10.57 -23.33 -18.24
N GLU A 285 9.31 -22.91 -18.40
CA GLU A 285 8.22 -23.76 -18.92
C GLU A 285 8.45 -24.18 -20.37
N GLY A 286 9.16 -23.35 -21.14
CA GLY A 286 9.60 -23.64 -22.50
C GLY A 286 8.80 -22.89 -23.56
N VAL A 287 9.51 -22.08 -24.35
CA VAL A 287 8.92 -21.27 -25.40
C VAL A 287 8.58 -22.10 -26.66
N LYS A 288 7.40 -21.84 -27.25
CA LYS A 288 6.94 -22.54 -28.44
C LYS A 288 7.81 -22.20 -29.66
N LYS A 289 8.51 -23.21 -30.19
CA LYS A 289 9.26 -23.11 -31.45
C LYS A 289 8.33 -22.90 -32.66
N GLY A 290 8.86 -22.29 -33.72
CA GLY A 290 8.08 -21.90 -34.90
C GLY A 290 7.32 -20.56 -34.77
N ILE A 291 7.34 -19.91 -33.60
CA ILE A 291 6.95 -18.51 -33.44
C ILE A 291 8.17 -17.64 -33.77
N THR A 292 8.01 -16.69 -34.69
CA THR A 292 9.05 -15.72 -35.08
C THR A 292 8.66 -14.27 -34.80
N GLU A 293 7.71 -14.05 -33.88
CA GLU A 293 7.20 -12.74 -33.49
C GLU A 293 6.88 -12.68 -32.00
N ARG A 294 7.19 -11.55 -31.35
CA ARG A 294 6.80 -11.21 -29.97
C ARG A 294 6.33 -9.77 -29.87
N VAL A 295 5.43 -9.50 -28.94
CA VAL A 295 4.86 -8.16 -28.70
C VAL A 295 4.90 -7.83 -27.22
N ILE A 296 5.41 -6.65 -26.88
CA ILE A 296 5.28 -6.01 -25.57
C ILE A 296 4.39 -4.78 -25.76
N ARG A 297 3.46 -4.55 -24.82
CA ARG A 297 2.62 -3.37 -24.74
C ARG A 297 2.83 -2.67 -23.41
N LEU A 298 2.75 -1.35 -23.39
CA LEU A 298 2.81 -0.52 -22.19
C LEU A 298 1.70 0.54 -22.29
N HIS A 299 1.00 0.81 -21.18
CA HIS A 299 0.02 1.90 -21.11
C HIS A 299 0.69 3.25 -21.39
N MET A 300 1.88 3.50 -20.83
CA MET A 300 2.67 4.70 -21.04
C MET A 300 4.15 4.43 -21.37
N LEU A 301 4.84 5.45 -21.87
CA LEU A 301 6.30 5.57 -21.84
C LEU A 301 6.67 6.89 -21.15
N GLY A 302 7.66 6.86 -20.27
CA GLY A 302 8.17 8.02 -19.57
C GLY A 302 8.98 8.94 -20.48
N GLU A 303 9.00 10.23 -20.17
CA GLU A 303 9.75 11.23 -20.95
C GLU A 303 11.26 11.00 -20.77
N THR A 304 12.02 11.00 -21.88
CA THR A 304 13.48 10.86 -21.82
C THR A 304 14.17 12.22 -21.67
N ARG A 305 15.13 12.32 -20.75
CA ARG A 305 15.89 13.55 -20.51
C ARG A 305 17.08 13.71 -21.46
N GLY A 306 17.07 14.80 -22.24
CA GLY A 306 18.19 15.17 -23.13
C GLY A 306 18.31 14.24 -24.33
N GLU A 307 19.52 13.74 -24.61
CA GLU A 307 19.76 12.80 -25.72
C GLU A 307 19.64 11.32 -25.33
N ARG A 308 19.35 11.01 -24.05
CA ARG A 308 19.16 9.63 -23.56
C ARG A 308 17.94 8.98 -24.22
N ARG A 309 17.98 7.66 -24.39
CA ARG A 309 16.93 6.88 -25.07
C ARG A 309 16.73 5.54 -24.38
N TYR A 310 15.54 4.97 -24.51
CA TYR A 310 15.28 3.60 -24.06
C TYR A 310 16.17 2.62 -24.84
N THR A 311 16.57 1.54 -24.17
CA THR A 311 17.34 0.45 -24.76
C THR A 311 16.47 -0.79 -24.87
N ILE A 312 16.56 -1.48 -26.00
CA ILE A 312 15.88 -2.74 -26.25
C ILE A 312 16.93 -3.84 -26.32
N CYS A 313 16.95 -4.72 -25.33
CA CYS A 313 17.76 -5.92 -25.36
C CYS A 313 17.03 -7.02 -26.13
N VAL A 314 17.73 -7.72 -27.02
CA VAL A 314 17.24 -8.93 -27.68
C VAL A 314 18.22 -10.07 -27.42
N PHE A 315 17.74 -11.14 -26.78
CA PHE A 315 18.55 -12.30 -26.39
C PHE A 315 18.03 -13.58 -27.05
N SER A 316 18.92 -14.55 -27.28
CA SER A 316 18.60 -15.87 -27.82
C SER A 316 18.42 -16.89 -26.71
N MET A 317 17.33 -17.67 -26.78
CA MET A 317 17.07 -18.83 -25.91
C MET A 317 17.56 -20.16 -26.51
N ASP A 318 18.07 -20.13 -27.74
CA ASP A 318 18.67 -21.26 -28.45
C ASP A 318 20.10 -20.94 -28.90
N ASN A 319 20.87 -21.98 -29.23
CA ASN A 319 22.21 -21.83 -29.80
C ASN A 319 22.13 -21.34 -31.26
N VAL A 320 22.89 -20.30 -31.58
CA VAL A 320 22.84 -19.58 -32.86
C VAL A 320 23.97 -20.05 -33.78
N THR A 321 23.70 -21.08 -34.60
CA THR A 321 24.66 -21.62 -35.58
C THR A 321 24.85 -20.74 -36.81
N TYR A 322 23.83 -19.99 -37.22
CA TYR A 322 23.86 -19.01 -38.30
C TYR A 322 23.33 -17.67 -37.80
N PRO A 323 23.78 -16.50 -38.32
CA PRO A 323 23.34 -15.22 -37.78
C PRO A 323 21.84 -15.03 -38.00
N VAL A 324 21.12 -14.68 -36.94
CA VAL A 324 19.67 -14.43 -37.00
C VAL A 324 19.42 -12.94 -37.13
N ASP A 325 18.80 -12.53 -38.22
CA ASP A 325 18.40 -11.14 -38.45
C ASP A 325 17.02 -10.89 -37.87
N PHE A 326 16.87 -9.76 -37.19
CA PHE A 326 15.62 -9.36 -36.56
C PHE A 326 15.30 -7.88 -36.78
N THR A 327 14.02 -7.56 -36.65
CA THR A 327 13.47 -6.21 -36.74
C THR A 327 12.59 -5.96 -35.52
N ILE A 328 12.76 -4.80 -34.89
CA ILE A 328 11.83 -4.33 -33.86
C ILE A 328 11.01 -3.20 -34.48
N GLU A 329 9.71 -3.40 -34.63
CA GLU A 329 8.76 -2.35 -35.00
C GLU A 329 8.19 -1.73 -33.73
N TYR A 330 8.15 -0.41 -33.62
CA TYR A 330 7.59 0.28 -32.45
C TYR A 330 6.63 1.40 -32.84
N HIS A 331 5.66 1.67 -31.97
CA HIS A 331 4.83 2.87 -32.02
C HIS A 331 4.35 3.31 -30.64
N TRP A 332 3.97 4.58 -30.52
CA TRP A 332 3.26 5.15 -29.37
C TRP A 332 2.45 6.38 -29.79
N HIS A 333 1.51 6.79 -28.95
CA HIS A 333 0.68 7.98 -29.14
C HIS A 333 1.06 9.08 -28.15
N GLN A 334 1.38 10.27 -28.65
CA GLN A 334 1.49 11.45 -27.81
C GLN A 334 0.10 12.11 -27.69
N ASN A 335 -0.64 11.71 -26.66
CA ASN A 335 -2.03 12.11 -26.45
C ASN A 335 -2.19 13.34 -25.53
N ILE A 336 -1.11 13.75 -24.85
CA ILE A 336 -1.12 14.83 -23.85
C ILE A 336 0.02 15.81 -24.17
N SER A 337 -0.26 17.11 -24.14
CA SER A 337 0.75 18.16 -24.34
C SER A 337 1.38 18.61 -23.02
N ARG A 338 2.65 19.04 -23.07
CA ARG A 338 3.40 19.49 -21.88
C ARG A 338 2.78 20.77 -21.28
N GLU A 339 2.20 21.63 -22.11
CA GLU A 339 1.47 22.83 -21.70
C GLU A 339 0.33 22.48 -20.73
N SER A 340 -0.47 21.45 -21.05
CA SER A 340 -1.59 21.04 -20.19
C SER A 340 -1.12 20.37 -18.89
N GLY A 341 0.01 19.65 -18.92
CA GLY A 341 0.68 19.15 -17.71
C GLY A 341 1.19 20.28 -16.80
N ASP A 342 1.87 21.27 -17.38
CA ASP A 342 2.40 22.44 -16.67
C ASP A 342 1.29 23.38 -16.18
N ALA A 343 0.15 23.43 -16.86
CA ALA A 343 -1.06 24.15 -16.44
C ALA A 343 -1.71 23.50 -15.20
N LEU A 344 -1.86 22.17 -15.20
CA LEU A 344 -2.34 21.43 -14.02
C LEU A 344 -1.41 21.62 -12.83
N ALA A 345 -0.09 21.55 -13.03
CA ALA A 345 0.90 21.85 -12.00
C ALA A 345 0.84 23.32 -11.52
N SER A 346 0.61 24.27 -12.42
CA SER A 346 0.51 25.69 -12.05
C SER A 346 -0.70 25.96 -11.18
N ALA A 347 -1.83 25.28 -11.43
CA ALA A 347 -3.02 25.33 -10.59
C ALA A 347 -2.81 24.62 -9.23
N SER A 348 -2.24 23.41 -9.20
CA SER A 348 -2.03 22.66 -7.96
C SER A 348 -1.02 23.35 -7.03
N GLU A 349 0.17 23.69 -7.54
CA GLU A 349 1.19 24.42 -6.78
C GLU A 349 0.72 25.83 -6.39
N GLY A 350 -0.08 26.46 -7.25
CA GLY A 350 -0.75 27.72 -6.94
C GLY A 350 -1.69 27.61 -5.75
N SER A 351 -2.46 26.51 -5.64
CA SER A 351 -3.36 26.26 -4.50
C SER A 351 -2.60 25.99 -3.19
N ILE A 352 -1.49 25.24 -3.25
CA ILE A 352 -0.63 24.96 -2.10
C ILE A 352 -0.01 26.27 -1.59
N LEU A 353 0.53 27.10 -2.48
CA LEU A 353 1.08 28.41 -2.11
C LEU A 353 0.00 29.38 -1.60
N ALA A 354 -1.21 29.35 -2.17
CA ALA A 354 -2.35 30.13 -1.71
C ALA A 354 -2.78 29.75 -0.28
N SER A 355 -2.82 28.45 0.03
CA SER A 355 -3.06 27.93 1.39
C SER A 355 -2.01 28.46 2.38
N ILE A 356 -0.72 28.30 2.04
CA ILE A 356 0.41 28.71 2.90
C ILE A 356 0.43 30.22 3.18
N LEU A 357 0.03 31.05 2.21
CA LEU A 357 0.02 32.51 2.32
C LEU A 357 -1.33 33.09 2.80
N ASN A 358 -2.36 32.26 3.03
CA ASN A 358 -3.74 32.70 3.30
C ASN A 358 -4.26 33.74 2.27
N ALA A 359 -3.97 33.50 0.99
CA ALA A 359 -4.20 34.45 -0.10
C ALA A 359 -5.11 33.85 -1.19
N PRO A 360 -5.93 34.67 -1.88
CA PRO A 360 -6.83 34.20 -2.93
C PRO A 360 -6.05 33.64 -4.13
N LEU A 361 -6.48 32.48 -4.63
CA LEU A 361 -6.06 31.92 -5.91
C LEU A 361 -7.01 32.39 -7.02
N LEU A 362 -6.43 32.90 -8.11
CA LEU A 362 -7.12 33.28 -9.34
C LEU A 362 -6.38 32.69 -10.55
N TYR A 363 -7.05 32.69 -11.70
CA TYR A 363 -6.51 32.11 -12.93
C TYR A 363 -6.37 33.12 -14.07
N ALA A 364 -5.45 32.83 -15.00
CA ALA A 364 -5.31 33.49 -16.29
C ALA A 364 -5.01 32.44 -17.37
N SER A 365 -5.32 32.73 -18.65
CA SER A 365 -4.87 31.89 -19.75
C SER A 365 -3.43 32.24 -20.12
N SER A 366 -2.82 31.43 -21.00
CA SER A 366 -1.50 31.75 -21.56
C SER A 366 -1.47 33.07 -22.36
N ASP A 367 -2.56 33.48 -23.02
CA ASP A 367 -2.59 34.67 -23.90
C ASP A 367 -3.34 35.89 -23.32
N LYS A 368 -4.14 35.71 -22.27
CA LYS A 368 -5.10 36.69 -21.77
C LYS A 368 -5.23 36.65 -20.24
N LEU A 369 -5.17 37.84 -19.63
CA LEU A 369 -5.67 38.05 -18.27
C LEU A 369 -7.19 38.33 -18.36
N PRO A 370 -8.07 37.50 -17.78
CA PRO A 370 -9.51 37.76 -17.80
C PRO A 370 -9.87 39.04 -17.05
N GLU A 371 -10.83 39.81 -17.55
CA GLU A 371 -11.30 41.03 -16.87
C GLU A 371 -11.96 40.72 -15.51
N ILE A 372 -12.52 39.51 -15.33
CA ILE A 372 -13.03 39.06 -14.02
C ILE A 372 -11.89 38.88 -13.00
N THR A 373 -10.78 38.26 -13.41
CA THR A 373 -9.55 38.14 -12.60
C THR A 373 -9.00 39.53 -12.25
N LYS A 374 -8.83 40.40 -13.25
CA LYS A 374 -8.30 41.76 -13.09
C LYS A 374 -9.17 42.65 -12.20
N SER A 375 -10.49 42.62 -12.38
CA SER A 375 -11.41 43.36 -11.52
C SER A 375 -11.44 42.82 -10.08
N THR A 376 -11.27 41.51 -9.89
CA THR A 376 -11.16 40.88 -8.56
C THR A 376 -9.89 41.30 -7.83
N LEU A 377 -8.72 41.26 -8.49
CA LEU A 377 -7.45 41.76 -7.92
C LEU A 377 -7.57 43.23 -7.47
N HIS A 378 -8.15 44.10 -8.31
CA HIS A 378 -8.40 45.50 -7.96
C HIS A 378 -9.45 45.68 -6.85
N LYS A 379 -10.45 44.79 -6.75
CA LYS A 379 -11.51 44.85 -5.73
C LYS A 379 -11.00 44.43 -4.34
N LEU A 380 -10.09 43.45 -4.30
CA LEU A 380 -9.42 42.98 -3.08
C LEU A 380 -8.26 43.88 -2.62
N GLY A 381 -7.76 44.77 -3.49
CA GLY A 381 -6.70 45.73 -3.16
C GLY A 381 -5.28 45.18 -3.25
N VAL A 382 -5.08 44.12 -4.04
CA VAL A 382 -3.83 43.35 -4.15
C VAL A 382 -2.65 44.23 -4.56
N LYS A 383 -1.53 44.08 -3.85
CA LYS A 383 -0.27 44.82 -4.03
C LYS A 383 0.85 43.93 -4.58
N GLU A 384 0.91 42.67 -4.16
CA GLU A 384 1.88 41.67 -4.64
C GLU A 384 1.17 40.46 -5.25
N ILE A 385 1.70 39.97 -6.38
CA ILE A 385 1.10 38.89 -7.16
C ILE A 385 2.15 37.79 -7.33
N HIS A 386 1.83 36.60 -6.85
CA HIS A 386 2.58 35.38 -7.08
C HIS A 386 2.07 34.74 -8.38
N PHE A 387 2.79 35.00 -9.47
CA PHE A 387 2.39 34.56 -10.80
C PHE A 387 3.04 33.20 -11.11
N ILE A 388 2.22 32.16 -11.18
CA ILE A 388 2.62 30.76 -11.41
C ILE A 388 2.40 30.43 -12.88
N ASP A 389 3.49 30.19 -13.59
CA ASP A 389 3.57 30.09 -15.06
C ASP A 389 4.60 28.99 -15.38
N LEU A 390 4.41 27.78 -14.83
CA LEU A 390 5.36 26.68 -14.98
C LEU A 390 5.54 26.33 -16.47
N GLY A 391 6.77 26.03 -16.88
CA GLY A 391 7.12 25.91 -18.30
C GLY A 391 7.27 27.26 -19.04
N GLY A 392 6.68 28.34 -18.53
CA GLY A 392 6.84 29.70 -19.06
C GLY A 392 5.95 30.03 -20.26
N HIS A 393 4.78 29.37 -20.34
CA HIS A 393 3.84 29.42 -21.47
C HIS A 393 3.14 30.77 -21.66
N SER A 394 3.10 31.62 -20.64
CA SER A 394 2.39 32.91 -20.71
C SER A 394 3.03 33.94 -21.65
N SER A 395 2.17 34.62 -22.40
CA SER A 395 2.54 35.69 -23.30
C SER A 395 3.04 36.93 -22.55
N PRO A 396 3.96 37.73 -23.15
CA PRO A 396 4.41 38.99 -22.55
C PRO A 396 3.28 40.01 -22.30
N LYS A 397 2.08 39.80 -22.84
CA LYS A 397 0.90 40.65 -22.59
C LYS A 397 0.34 40.43 -21.19
N VAL A 398 0.08 39.18 -20.80
CA VAL A 398 -0.45 38.81 -19.47
C VAL A 398 0.43 39.38 -18.36
N LEU A 399 1.74 39.20 -18.49
CA LEU A 399 2.70 39.71 -17.51
C LEU A 399 2.74 41.26 -17.42
N ARG A 400 2.53 41.98 -18.54
CA ARG A 400 2.40 43.45 -18.50
C ARG A 400 1.11 43.89 -17.81
N GLU A 401 0.01 43.19 -18.07
CA GLU A 401 -1.29 43.50 -17.47
C GLU A 401 -1.26 43.27 -15.96
N LEU A 402 -0.68 42.18 -15.47
CA LEU A 402 -0.46 41.94 -14.03
C LEU A 402 0.47 42.99 -13.39
N LYS A 403 1.55 43.39 -14.07
CA LYS A 403 2.47 44.45 -13.57
C LYS A 403 1.85 45.85 -13.50
N ASN A 404 0.74 46.09 -14.18
CA ASN A 404 -0.04 47.33 -14.04
C ASN A 404 -0.97 47.32 -12.81
N ILE A 405 -1.17 46.14 -12.19
CA ILE A 405 -1.98 45.97 -10.98
C ILE A 405 -1.09 46.05 -9.73
N GLY A 406 0.01 45.27 -9.70
CA GLY A 406 0.89 45.17 -8.54
C GLY A 406 2.30 44.66 -8.85
N LYS A 407 3.10 44.48 -7.80
CA LYS A 407 4.44 43.85 -7.86
C LYS A 407 4.28 42.37 -8.19
N VAL A 408 4.85 41.91 -9.30
CA VAL A 408 4.74 40.50 -9.73
C VAL A 408 6.01 39.72 -9.42
N LYS A 409 5.87 38.66 -8.62
CA LYS A 409 6.89 37.62 -8.40
C LYS A 409 6.55 36.42 -9.29
N ILE A 410 7.46 36.07 -10.19
CA ILE A 410 7.20 35.10 -11.28
C ILE A 410 7.84 33.75 -10.94
N TYR A 411 7.11 32.67 -11.17
CA TYR A 411 7.57 31.29 -11.01
C TYR A 411 7.36 30.53 -12.33
N ARG A 412 8.46 30.18 -13.01
CA ARG A 412 8.45 29.38 -14.25
C ARG A 412 9.18 28.04 -14.16
N ASP A 413 10.01 27.91 -13.14
CA ASP A 413 10.82 26.73 -12.85
C ASP A 413 10.23 26.00 -11.64
N TYR A 414 9.97 24.70 -11.81
CA TYR A 414 9.47 23.82 -10.76
C TYR A 414 10.36 23.87 -9.52
N LYS A 415 11.68 23.76 -9.69
CA LYS A 415 12.63 23.73 -8.57
C LYS A 415 12.58 25.03 -7.76
N MET A 416 12.40 26.20 -8.38
CA MET A 416 12.23 27.48 -7.69
C MET A 416 10.93 27.54 -6.86
N LEU A 417 9.81 27.02 -7.38
CA LEU A 417 8.53 27.03 -6.67
C LEU A 417 8.53 26.02 -5.52
N TYR A 418 8.93 24.78 -5.78
CA TYR A 418 9.10 23.73 -4.77
C TYR A 418 10.00 24.18 -3.61
N ASN A 419 11.15 24.79 -3.92
CA ASN A 419 12.05 25.35 -2.91
C ASN A 419 11.49 26.58 -2.21
N THR A 420 10.48 27.26 -2.75
CA THR A 420 9.81 28.36 -2.05
C THR A 420 8.79 27.82 -1.06
N ILE A 421 7.97 26.86 -1.46
CA ILE A 421 7.00 26.17 -0.59
C ILE A 421 7.71 25.56 0.62
N ARG A 422 8.70 24.68 0.39
CA ARG A 422 9.46 24.03 1.48
C ARG A 422 10.21 25.00 2.40
N LYS A 423 10.60 26.19 1.91
CA LYS A 423 11.23 27.23 2.75
C LYS A 423 10.23 28.04 3.58
N LEU A 424 8.98 28.16 3.13
CA LEU A 424 7.92 28.83 3.89
C LEU A 424 7.40 27.94 5.02
N THR A 425 7.34 26.62 4.79
CA THR A 425 6.75 25.66 5.74
C THR A 425 7.77 24.88 6.56
N GLY A 426 9.00 24.74 6.08
CA GLY A 426 10.06 23.94 6.72
C GLY A 426 9.94 22.43 6.51
N ARG A 427 8.93 21.97 5.77
CA ARG A 427 8.63 20.54 5.50
C ARG A 427 9.40 20.00 4.29
N ASN A 428 9.76 18.71 4.29
CA ASN A 428 10.26 18.00 3.10
C ASN A 428 9.44 16.77 2.74
N ASP A 429 8.22 16.66 3.25
CA ASP A 429 7.21 15.69 2.82
C ASP A 429 7.13 15.61 1.28
N VAL A 430 6.96 14.39 0.74
CA VAL A 430 7.02 14.12 -0.71
C VAL A 430 5.67 13.59 -1.19
N ILE A 431 4.95 14.38 -1.99
CA ILE A 431 3.57 14.05 -2.36
C ILE A 431 3.49 13.82 -3.87
N PHE A 432 2.99 12.65 -4.28
CA PHE A 432 2.91 12.21 -5.67
C PHE A 432 1.45 12.07 -6.14
N SER A 433 1.22 12.44 -7.40
CA SER A 433 -0.01 12.17 -8.15
C SER A 433 0.34 12.02 -9.63
N THR A 434 -0.59 11.52 -10.44
CA THR A 434 -0.52 11.54 -11.90
C THR A 434 -1.53 12.54 -12.49
N ILE A 435 -1.37 12.87 -13.77
CA ILE A 435 -2.42 13.48 -14.60
C ILE A 435 -3.32 12.47 -15.33
N ASP A 436 -3.05 11.16 -15.22
CA ASP A 436 -3.92 10.17 -15.84
C ASP A 436 -5.31 10.13 -15.16
N PRO A 437 -6.38 9.95 -15.96
CA PRO A 437 -7.72 9.73 -15.44
C PRO A 437 -7.83 8.36 -14.76
N TRP A 438 -8.73 8.24 -13.79
CA TRP A 438 -8.98 6.98 -13.11
C TRP A 438 -9.39 5.84 -14.07
N SER A 439 -8.60 4.77 -14.08
CA SER A 439 -8.88 3.51 -14.76
C SER A 439 -9.79 2.64 -13.89
N TYR A 440 -11.09 2.71 -14.17
CA TYR A 440 -12.07 1.95 -13.40
C TYR A 440 -12.00 0.45 -13.74
N TYR A 441 -12.37 -0.39 -12.76
CA TYR A 441 -12.40 -1.84 -12.87
C TYR A 441 -13.69 -2.40 -12.28
N TYR A 442 -14.08 -3.62 -12.66
CA TYR A 442 -15.24 -4.30 -12.09
C TYR A 442 -14.87 -5.21 -10.91
N ALA A 443 -15.74 -5.25 -9.90
CA ALA A 443 -15.63 -6.16 -8.78
C ALA A 443 -15.57 -7.62 -9.28
N GLY A 444 -14.47 -8.29 -8.97
CA GLY A 444 -14.20 -9.69 -9.29
C GLY A 444 -13.26 -9.91 -10.48
N GLU A 445 -12.88 -8.86 -11.21
CA GLU A 445 -12.07 -8.97 -12.43
C GLU A 445 -10.62 -8.49 -12.24
N GLN A 446 -10.39 -7.46 -11.41
CA GLN A 446 -9.06 -6.91 -11.07
C GLN A 446 -8.18 -6.57 -12.29
N VAL A 447 -8.80 -6.11 -13.37
CA VAL A 447 -8.16 -5.56 -14.57
C VAL A 447 -8.83 -4.22 -14.94
N PRO A 448 -8.12 -3.29 -15.60
CA PRO A 448 -8.74 -2.09 -16.16
C PRO A 448 -9.88 -2.43 -17.12
N ALA A 449 -11.04 -1.78 -16.94
CA ALA A 449 -12.20 -1.90 -17.81
C ALA A 449 -12.39 -0.66 -18.72
N GLY A 450 -11.84 0.48 -18.34
CA GLY A 450 -11.79 1.71 -19.11
C GLY A 450 -11.38 2.91 -18.25
N GLU A 451 -11.33 4.10 -18.83
CA GLU A 451 -10.94 5.34 -18.16
C GLU A 451 -12.14 6.30 -18.01
N TRP A 452 -12.25 6.97 -16.86
CA TRP A 452 -13.24 8.02 -16.65
C TRP A 452 -12.64 9.41 -16.91
N LYS A 453 -12.81 9.91 -18.13
CA LYS A 453 -12.24 11.20 -18.57
C LYS A 453 -12.58 12.35 -17.61
N GLY A 454 -11.56 13.04 -17.12
CA GLY A 454 -11.69 14.16 -16.18
C GLY A 454 -11.74 13.75 -14.69
N ALA A 455 -11.83 12.46 -14.37
CA ALA A 455 -11.67 11.97 -13.00
C ALA A 455 -10.17 11.93 -12.63
N LEU A 456 -9.62 13.10 -12.28
CA LEU A 456 -8.20 13.27 -11.95
C LEU A 456 -7.94 13.27 -10.44
N PHE A 457 -6.82 12.70 -10.02
CA PHE A 457 -6.36 12.70 -8.63
C PHE A 457 -5.74 14.04 -8.17
N ILE A 458 -5.44 14.95 -9.10
CA ILE A 458 -4.79 16.25 -8.84
C ILE A 458 -5.55 17.10 -7.80
N GLY A 459 -6.89 17.10 -7.81
CA GLY A 459 -7.70 17.86 -6.84
C GLY A 459 -7.49 17.37 -5.39
N PRO A 460 -7.83 16.10 -5.09
CA PRO A 460 -7.54 15.48 -3.80
C PRO A 460 -6.06 15.58 -3.38
N ALA A 461 -5.13 15.39 -4.32
CA ALA A 461 -3.69 15.50 -4.08
C ALA A 461 -3.26 16.92 -3.69
N SER A 462 -3.82 17.94 -4.34
CA SER A 462 -3.57 19.36 -4.01
C SER A 462 -4.08 19.72 -2.60
N TYR A 463 -5.20 19.12 -2.18
CA TYR A 463 -5.77 19.35 -0.85
C TYR A 463 -4.86 18.78 0.27
N ILE A 464 -4.41 17.53 0.16
CA ILE A 464 -3.47 16.97 1.14
C ILE A 464 -2.11 17.66 1.08
N ALA A 465 -1.60 18.01 -0.11
CA ALA A 465 -0.38 18.80 -0.24
C ALA A 465 -0.47 20.18 0.42
N SER A 466 -1.65 20.81 0.36
CA SER A 466 -1.96 22.06 1.08
C SER A 466 -2.03 21.88 2.60
N HIS A 467 -2.42 20.69 3.09
CA HIS A 467 -2.42 20.36 4.52
C HIS A 467 -1.01 20.14 5.07
N HIS A 468 -0.19 19.36 4.36
CA HIS A 468 1.21 19.13 4.73
C HIS A 468 2.09 20.37 4.50
N GLY A 469 1.67 21.29 3.62
CA GLY A 469 2.47 22.45 3.26
C GLY A 469 3.69 22.08 2.40
N ALA A 470 3.51 21.08 1.53
CA ALA A 470 4.57 20.48 0.72
C ALA A 470 4.20 20.50 -0.78
N PRO A 471 5.19 20.48 -1.70
CA PRO A 471 4.91 20.47 -3.15
C PRO A 471 4.23 19.17 -3.62
N LEU A 472 3.43 19.28 -4.68
CA LEU A 472 2.83 18.14 -5.39
C LEU A 472 3.68 17.79 -6.63
N LEU A 473 4.35 16.65 -6.56
CA LEU A 473 5.14 16.09 -7.65
C LEU A 473 4.23 15.26 -8.55
N ILE A 474 3.71 15.90 -9.60
CA ILE A 474 3.03 15.22 -10.70
C ILE A 474 4.05 14.34 -11.45
N VAL A 475 3.92 13.01 -11.38
CA VAL A 475 4.94 12.08 -11.89
C VAL A 475 5.20 12.24 -13.39
N ASP A 476 4.17 12.50 -14.18
CA ASP A 476 4.26 12.73 -15.62
C ASP A 476 5.12 13.93 -16.00
N ASN A 477 5.17 14.98 -15.17
CA ASN A 477 5.80 16.25 -15.50
C ASN A 477 7.33 16.23 -15.39
N HIS A 478 7.90 15.14 -14.85
CA HIS A 478 9.34 14.99 -14.61
C HIS A 478 9.87 13.72 -15.31
N PRO A 479 10.89 13.82 -16.19
CA PRO A 479 11.50 12.68 -16.88
C PRO A 479 11.96 11.54 -15.97
N GLU A 480 12.48 11.88 -14.80
CA GLU A 480 12.94 10.94 -13.77
C GLU A 480 11.77 10.10 -13.22
N LEU A 481 10.65 10.74 -12.86
CA LEU A 481 9.50 10.09 -12.23
C LEU A 481 8.65 9.32 -13.26
N SER A 482 8.40 9.93 -14.42
CA SER A 482 7.57 9.36 -15.48
C SER A 482 8.17 8.11 -16.11
N GLN A 483 9.51 7.91 -16.05
CA GLN A 483 10.14 6.64 -16.42
C GLN A 483 10.04 5.59 -15.31
N ALA A 484 10.36 5.98 -14.08
CA ALA A 484 10.32 5.07 -12.92
C ALA A 484 8.95 4.41 -12.74
N VAL A 485 7.85 5.17 -12.88
CA VAL A 485 6.48 4.69 -12.64
C VAL A 485 6.02 3.60 -13.63
N VAL A 486 6.56 3.56 -14.85
CA VAL A 486 6.09 2.64 -15.92
C VAL A 486 6.22 1.17 -15.51
N TRP A 487 7.33 0.80 -14.87
CA TRP A 487 7.51 -0.57 -14.38
C TRP A 487 6.48 -0.91 -13.28
N HIS A 488 6.26 0.00 -12.33
CA HIS A 488 5.32 -0.19 -11.23
C HIS A 488 3.88 -0.40 -11.72
N GLN A 489 3.46 0.41 -12.69
CA GLN A 489 2.18 0.27 -13.38
C GLN A 489 2.09 -1.07 -14.10
N LYS A 490 3.04 -1.35 -15.00
CA LYS A 490 3.02 -2.53 -15.87
C LYS A 490 3.07 -3.85 -15.09
N PHE A 491 3.91 -3.93 -14.08
CA PHE A 491 3.99 -5.08 -13.18
C PHE A 491 2.64 -5.33 -12.50
N TRP A 492 1.95 -4.28 -12.06
CA TRP A 492 0.66 -4.44 -11.39
C TRP A 492 -0.45 -4.86 -12.36
N GLU A 493 -0.57 -4.25 -13.54
CA GLU A 493 -1.53 -4.67 -14.58
C GLU A 493 -1.39 -6.17 -14.92
N ASP A 494 -0.16 -6.64 -15.09
CA ASP A 494 0.15 -8.04 -15.42
C ASP A 494 -0.16 -9.04 -14.31
N THR A 495 -0.22 -8.61 -13.04
CA THR A 495 -0.23 -9.51 -11.88
C THR A 495 -1.46 -9.39 -10.98
N ALA A 496 -2.12 -8.23 -10.93
CA ALA A 496 -3.21 -7.93 -10.00
C ALA A 496 -4.34 -8.98 -10.01
N HIS A 497 -4.69 -9.45 -11.22
CA HIS A 497 -5.75 -10.40 -11.52
C HIS A 497 -5.36 -11.87 -11.34
N ILE A 498 -4.07 -12.18 -11.17
CA ILE A 498 -3.61 -13.56 -11.02
C ILE A 498 -4.02 -14.08 -9.64
N ARG A 499 -4.73 -15.21 -9.61
CA ARG A 499 -5.10 -15.90 -8.35
C ARG A 499 -3.84 -16.23 -7.55
N GLY A 500 -3.78 -15.78 -6.30
CA GLY A 500 -2.66 -16.03 -5.40
C GLY A 500 -1.42 -15.14 -5.64
N ARG A 501 -1.45 -14.28 -6.67
CA ARG A 501 -0.36 -13.37 -7.10
C ARG A 501 1.05 -13.97 -6.91
N PRO A 502 1.36 -15.14 -7.53
CA PRO A 502 2.61 -15.87 -7.32
C PRO A 502 3.86 -15.21 -7.93
N ARG A 503 3.68 -14.12 -8.68
CA ARG A 503 4.79 -13.31 -9.22
C ARG A 503 5.11 -12.20 -8.22
N LEU A 504 6.26 -12.30 -7.58
CA LEU A 504 6.77 -11.29 -6.65
C LEU A 504 7.48 -10.14 -7.40
N PRO A 505 7.55 -8.92 -6.84
CA PRO A 505 8.22 -7.79 -7.47
C PRO A 505 9.72 -8.02 -7.69
N SER A 506 10.24 -7.64 -8.86
CA SER A 506 11.67 -7.67 -9.17
C SER A 506 12.45 -6.72 -8.26
N VAL A 507 13.41 -7.25 -7.50
CA VAL A 507 14.19 -6.50 -6.52
C VAL A 507 15.06 -5.46 -7.22
N ALA A 508 15.69 -5.82 -8.34
CA ALA A 508 16.46 -4.90 -9.18
C ALA A 508 15.63 -3.71 -9.65
N CYS A 509 14.38 -3.94 -10.11
CA CYS A 509 13.53 -2.86 -10.58
C CYS A 509 13.15 -1.91 -9.44
N MET A 510 12.72 -2.44 -8.28
CA MET A 510 12.45 -1.63 -7.08
C MET A 510 13.66 -0.75 -6.69
N VAL A 511 14.87 -1.30 -6.77
CA VAL A 511 16.12 -0.60 -6.45
C VAL A 511 16.45 0.47 -7.50
N LEU A 512 16.38 0.16 -8.78
CA LEU A 512 16.76 1.08 -9.87
C LEU A 512 15.77 2.24 -10.01
N THR A 513 14.46 1.97 -10.02
CA THR A 513 13.43 3.02 -10.09
C THR A 513 13.46 3.90 -8.83
N GLY A 514 13.56 3.28 -7.65
CA GLY A 514 13.63 4.01 -6.39
C GLY A 514 14.89 4.88 -6.25
N ARG A 515 16.06 4.39 -6.69
CA ARG A 515 17.29 5.22 -6.75
C ARG A 515 17.12 6.42 -7.69
N ALA A 516 16.53 6.23 -8.88
CA ALA A 516 16.26 7.34 -9.80
C ALA A 516 15.36 8.42 -9.19
N VAL A 517 14.33 8.01 -8.43
CA VAL A 517 13.43 8.94 -7.71
C VAL A 517 14.13 9.65 -6.54
N ILE A 518 14.94 8.94 -5.76
CA ILE A 518 15.71 9.56 -4.65
C ILE A 518 16.75 10.55 -5.19
N ASP A 519 17.51 10.19 -6.24
CA ASP A 519 18.49 11.08 -6.88
C ASP A 519 17.82 12.34 -7.46
N PHE A 520 16.60 12.21 -7.99
CA PHE A 520 15.78 13.33 -8.44
C PHE A 520 15.39 14.27 -7.29
N LEU A 521 14.88 13.72 -6.18
CA LEU A 521 14.47 14.48 -5.00
C LEU A 521 15.68 15.19 -4.34
N GLU A 522 16.79 14.48 -4.12
CA GLU A 522 18.04 15.07 -3.64
C GLU A 522 18.55 16.14 -4.63
N GLY A 523 18.42 15.91 -5.94
CA GLY A 523 18.72 16.87 -7.00
C GLY A 523 17.83 18.13 -7.02
N LEU A 524 16.57 18.05 -6.58
CA LEU A 524 15.70 19.20 -6.32
C LEU A 524 16.07 19.94 -5.02
N GLY A 525 16.81 19.28 -4.13
CA GLY A 525 17.26 19.79 -2.83
C GLY A 525 16.38 19.34 -1.67
N TYR A 526 15.77 18.16 -1.74
CA TYR A 526 15.14 17.52 -0.57
C TYR A 526 16.23 16.99 0.37
N ASN A 527 16.12 17.30 1.66
CA ASN A 527 17.06 16.86 2.68
C ASN A 527 16.60 15.51 3.27
N LEU A 528 16.54 14.46 2.44
CA LEU A 528 15.96 13.18 2.85
C LEU A 528 16.86 12.48 3.89
N PRO A 529 16.44 12.33 5.15
CA PRO A 529 17.30 11.88 6.24
C PRO A 529 17.75 10.44 6.05
N LYS A 530 19.03 10.15 6.37
CA LYS A 530 19.62 8.81 6.25
C LYS A 530 19.46 7.96 7.51
N ASN A 531 18.87 8.52 8.57
CA ASN A 531 18.47 7.83 9.79
C ASN A 531 16.98 7.47 9.71
N LYS A 532 16.60 6.29 10.19
CA LYS A 532 15.21 5.81 10.22
C LYS A 532 14.32 6.57 11.22
N GLU A 533 14.91 7.22 12.21
CA GLU A 533 14.15 7.91 13.28
C GLU A 533 13.53 9.23 12.81
N ASP A 534 14.05 9.85 11.75
CA ASP A 534 13.69 11.20 11.28
C ASP A 534 13.01 11.19 9.89
N LEU A 535 12.58 10.02 9.39
CA LEU A 535 12.07 9.87 8.01
C LEU A 535 10.91 10.80 7.66
N GLU A 536 11.01 11.46 6.51
CA GLU A 536 9.99 12.37 5.97
C GLU A 536 8.81 11.58 5.37
N ALA A 537 7.60 12.13 5.49
CA ALA A 537 6.39 11.51 4.94
C ALA A 537 6.42 11.46 3.41
N MET A 538 5.90 10.37 2.84
CA MET A 538 5.65 10.24 1.41
C MET A 538 4.21 9.80 1.18
N ILE A 539 3.46 10.50 0.32
CA ILE A 539 2.05 10.19 0.05
C ILE A 539 1.81 10.04 -1.45
N THR A 540 1.27 8.91 -1.87
CA THR A 540 0.81 8.66 -3.25
C THR A 540 -0.71 8.79 -3.32
N ILE A 541 -1.22 9.63 -4.23
CA ILE A 541 -2.65 9.80 -4.49
C ILE A 541 -2.93 9.36 -5.93
N ALA A 542 -3.27 8.07 -6.09
CA ALA A 542 -3.60 7.43 -7.36
C ALA A 542 -4.19 6.03 -7.10
N ASP A 543 -5.09 5.55 -7.97
CA ASP A 543 -5.51 4.15 -7.90
C ASP A 543 -4.42 3.20 -8.43
N GLN A 544 -4.64 1.91 -8.21
CA GLN A 544 -3.68 0.84 -8.44
C GLN A 544 -3.18 0.69 -9.89
N PHE A 545 -3.95 1.18 -10.88
CA PHE A 545 -3.64 1.05 -12.31
C PHE A 545 -3.01 2.29 -12.94
N GLU A 546 -3.02 3.42 -12.22
CA GLU A 546 -2.22 4.59 -12.59
C GLU A 546 -0.81 4.49 -11.97
N ILE A 547 -0.73 4.10 -10.69
CA ILE A 547 0.54 3.88 -9.99
C ILE A 547 0.42 2.56 -9.22
N GLY A 548 1.18 1.53 -9.59
CA GLY A 548 1.13 0.23 -8.89
C GLY A 548 1.62 0.29 -7.44
N PRO A 549 1.12 -0.55 -6.51
CA PRO A 549 1.48 -0.54 -5.08
C PRO A 549 2.94 -0.91 -4.78
N THR A 550 3.66 -1.45 -5.77
CA THR A 550 5.12 -1.62 -5.69
C THR A 550 5.84 -0.27 -5.55
N TRP A 551 5.25 0.82 -6.05
CA TRP A 551 5.81 2.18 -5.93
C TRP A 551 6.04 2.56 -4.47
N ASP A 552 5.00 2.46 -3.63
CA ASP A 552 5.07 2.85 -2.23
C ASP A 552 6.01 1.91 -1.45
N ARG A 553 5.96 0.61 -1.77
CA ARG A 553 6.76 -0.42 -1.10
C ARG A 553 8.27 -0.28 -1.35
N THR A 554 8.68 0.33 -2.46
CA THR A 554 10.09 0.66 -2.77
C THR A 554 10.72 1.58 -1.73
N PHE A 555 9.99 2.58 -1.23
CA PHE A 555 10.58 3.68 -0.45
C PHE A 555 10.66 3.43 1.06
N VAL A 556 10.13 2.30 1.55
CA VAL A 556 10.23 1.88 2.96
C VAL A 556 11.71 1.84 3.39
N GLY A 557 12.00 2.41 4.57
CA GLY A 557 13.35 2.56 5.11
C GLY A 557 14.12 3.80 4.60
N ARG A 558 13.61 4.51 3.59
CA ARG A 558 14.19 5.76 3.05
C ARG A 558 13.25 6.97 3.15
N LEU A 559 11.94 6.72 3.21
CA LEU A 559 10.81 7.63 3.47
C LEU A 559 9.77 6.88 4.34
N LEU A 560 8.73 7.57 4.81
CA LEU A 560 7.52 6.95 5.38
C LEU A 560 6.40 6.92 4.32
N PRO A 561 6.26 5.88 3.48
CA PRO A 561 5.27 5.85 2.41
C PRO A 561 3.86 5.49 2.90
N GLY A 562 2.87 6.20 2.37
CA GLY A 562 1.44 5.92 2.49
C GLY A 562 0.68 6.25 1.19
N ARG A 563 -0.53 5.73 1.04
CA ARG A 563 -1.32 5.84 -0.20
C ARG A 563 -2.80 6.11 0.04
N PHE A 564 -3.40 6.95 -0.81
CA PHE A 564 -4.85 7.01 -1.03
C PHE A 564 -5.19 6.46 -2.43
N CYS A 565 -6.13 5.52 -2.50
CA CYS A 565 -6.54 4.82 -3.74
C CYS A 565 -8.07 4.65 -3.84
N GLY A 566 -8.54 3.95 -4.88
CA GLY A 566 -9.94 4.03 -5.33
C GLY A 566 -10.16 5.21 -6.27
N SER A 567 -11.42 5.58 -6.53
CA SER A 567 -11.72 6.73 -7.40
C SER A 567 -11.25 8.06 -6.78
N PRO A 568 -11.12 9.15 -7.57
CA PRO A 568 -10.87 10.50 -7.03
C PRO A 568 -11.92 10.98 -6.02
N VAL A 569 -13.13 10.41 -6.07
CA VAL A 569 -14.17 10.66 -5.05
C VAL A 569 -13.86 9.90 -3.76
N ASP A 570 -13.40 8.65 -3.87
CA ASP A 570 -12.97 7.83 -2.73
C ASP A 570 -11.79 8.47 -2.01
N THR A 571 -10.77 8.92 -2.76
CA THR A 571 -9.62 9.61 -2.17
C THR A 571 -9.98 10.96 -1.56
N ALA A 572 -10.93 11.73 -2.13
CA ALA A 572 -11.34 13.03 -1.60
C ALA A 572 -11.94 12.95 -0.18
N TYR A 573 -12.95 12.09 0.05
CA TYR A 573 -13.55 11.98 1.38
C TYR A 573 -12.61 11.23 2.36
N TRP A 574 -11.76 10.34 1.87
CA TRP A 574 -10.81 9.61 2.72
C TRP A 574 -9.67 10.51 3.21
N ILE A 575 -9.11 11.37 2.35
CA ILE A 575 -8.18 12.43 2.73
C ILE A 575 -8.83 13.38 3.75
N SER A 576 -10.07 13.81 3.50
CA SER A 576 -10.83 14.64 4.46
C SER A 576 -11.01 13.94 5.81
N ARG A 577 -11.31 12.64 5.81
CA ARG A 577 -11.41 11.81 7.03
C ARG A 577 -10.09 11.73 7.79
N SER A 578 -8.96 11.65 7.08
CA SER A 578 -7.61 11.64 7.66
C SER A 578 -7.27 12.99 8.31
N ILE A 579 -7.41 14.09 7.57
CA ILE A 579 -7.12 15.46 8.03
C ILE A 579 -7.99 15.82 9.25
N PHE A 580 -9.27 15.46 9.23
CA PHE A 580 -10.18 15.71 10.35
C PHE A 580 -10.23 14.58 11.38
N TYR A 581 -9.35 13.58 11.31
CA TYR A 581 -9.32 12.46 12.27
C TYR A 581 -9.32 12.90 13.75
N PRO A 582 -8.56 13.94 14.17
CA PRO A 582 -8.59 14.42 15.56
C PRO A 582 -9.98 14.77 16.09
N ALA A 583 -10.86 15.28 15.21
CA ALA A 583 -12.26 15.56 15.53
C ALA A 583 -13.16 14.34 15.31
N LEU A 584 -13.01 13.67 14.17
CA LEU A 584 -13.90 12.58 13.73
C LEU A 584 -13.79 11.32 14.59
N ILE A 585 -12.65 11.05 15.23
CA ILE A 585 -12.54 9.93 16.15
C ILE A 585 -13.55 10.01 17.30
N PHE A 586 -13.95 11.22 17.73
CA PHE A 586 -14.97 11.40 18.77
C PHE A 586 -16.43 11.23 18.31
N ALA A 587 -16.66 11.05 17.00
CA ALA A 587 -17.94 10.54 16.49
C ALA A 587 -18.06 9.02 16.71
N ASN A 588 -16.93 8.30 16.77
CA ASN A 588 -16.91 6.85 17.00
C ASN A 588 -17.45 6.48 18.39
N PRO A 589 -18.46 5.59 18.48
CA PRO A 589 -19.02 5.13 19.75
C PRO A 589 -17.99 4.53 20.72
N ALA A 590 -16.87 4.01 20.22
CA ALA A 590 -15.76 3.49 21.01
C ALA A 590 -15.14 4.53 21.96
N THR A 591 -15.19 5.82 21.59
CA THR A 591 -14.67 6.93 22.41
C THR A 591 -15.58 7.36 23.56
N ASN A 592 -16.71 6.68 23.78
CA ASN A 592 -17.57 6.94 24.93
C ASN A 592 -16.84 6.55 26.24
N PRO A 593 -16.63 7.47 27.20
CA PRO A 593 -15.96 7.14 28.48
C PRO A 593 -16.78 6.17 29.36
N ASN A 594 -18.09 6.03 29.11
CA ASN A 594 -18.92 4.99 29.75
C ASN A 594 -18.83 3.63 29.03
N GLY A 595 -18.09 3.55 27.93
CA GLY A 595 -17.90 2.36 27.11
C GLY A 595 -19.10 1.96 26.24
N VAL A 596 -18.81 1.06 25.30
CA VAL A 596 -19.75 0.43 24.36
C VAL A 596 -19.94 -1.05 24.72
N LYS A 597 -21.06 -1.64 24.30
CA LYS A 597 -21.36 -3.07 24.49
C LYS A 597 -20.99 -3.88 23.26
N LEU A 598 -20.01 -4.77 23.37
CA LEU A 598 -19.52 -5.59 22.26
C LEU A 598 -19.60 -7.08 22.61
N ILE A 599 -19.76 -7.92 21.59
CA ILE A 599 -19.81 -9.38 21.71
C ILE A 599 -18.39 -9.89 21.91
N ASN A 600 -18.08 -10.34 23.13
CA ASN A 600 -16.77 -10.89 23.45
C ASN A 600 -16.75 -12.43 23.29
N GLY A 601 -15.63 -12.96 22.82
CA GLY A 601 -15.43 -14.38 22.58
C GLY A 601 -15.47 -15.22 23.85
N SER A 602 -15.83 -16.49 23.69
CA SER A 602 -15.82 -17.49 24.75
C SER A 602 -14.43 -18.03 25.03
N LYS A 603 -14.23 -18.56 26.23
CA LYS A 603 -13.01 -19.22 26.69
C LYS A 603 -13.33 -20.67 27.07
N SER A 604 -12.55 -21.60 26.55
CA SER A 604 -12.65 -23.04 26.77
C SER A 604 -11.33 -23.67 27.23
N ILE A 605 -11.46 -24.79 27.96
CA ILE A 605 -10.35 -25.67 28.40
C ILE A 605 -10.70 -27.14 28.16
N ILE A 606 -9.70 -28.01 28.01
CA ILE A 606 -9.90 -29.47 28.08
C ILE A 606 -9.99 -29.93 29.54
N LYS A 607 -11.04 -30.68 29.89
CA LYS A 607 -11.17 -31.43 31.15
C LYS A 607 -11.30 -32.92 30.86
N PRO A 608 -10.21 -33.71 30.92
CA PRO A 608 -10.23 -35.13 30.55
C PRO A 608 -11.33 -35.93 31.26
N TYR A 609 -12.15 -36.62 30.46
CA TYR A 609 -13.29 -37.48 30.79
C TYR A 609 -14.48 -36.78 31.46
N ILE A 610 -14.22 -35.85 32.37
CA ILE A 610 -15.24 -35.08 33.11
C ILE A 610 -15.93 -34.06 32.19
N GLY A 611 -15.20 -33.50 31.21
CA GLY A 611 -15.71 -32.49 30.29
C GLY A 611 -16.94 -32.96 29.50
N LYS A 612 -16.99 -34.26 29.16
CA LYS A 612 -18.10 -34.89 28.42
C LYS A 612 -19.46 -34.77 29.12
N LEU A 613 -19.45 -34.57 30.45
CA LEU A 613 -20.62 -34.35 31.30
C LEU A 613 -20.90 -32.85 31.59
N MET A 614 -20.10 -31.96 31.02
CA MET A 614 -20.26 -30.50 31.08
C MET A 614 -20.71 -29.97 29.70
N LYS A 615 -20.93 -28.67 29.55
CA LYS A 615 -21.26 -28.07 28.24
C LYS A 615 -19.98 -27.58 27.52
N PRO A 616 -19.85 -27.82 26.21
CA PRO A 616 -20.69 -28.65 25.33
C PRO A 616 -20.63 -30.15 25.68
N PHE A 617 -21.79 -30.82 25.70
CA PHE A 617 -21.89 -32.22 26.12
C PHE A 617 -21.30 -33.16 25.07
N GLY A 618 -20.65 -34.24 25.51
CA GLY A 618 -20.07 -35.27 24.65
C GLY A 618 -18.59 -35.04 24.25
N THR A 619 -18.00 -33.89 24.56
CA THR A 619 -16.58 -33.58 24.31
C THR A 619 -15.85 -33.26 25.62
N ASP A 620 -14.54 -33.50 25.70
CA ASP A 620 -13.73 -33.06 26.85
C ASP A 620 -13.52 -31.54 26.92
N LEU A 621 -13.89 -30.79 25.86
CA LEU A 621 -13.88 -29.33 25.84
C LEU A 621 -14.98 -28.77 26.75
N VAL A 622 -14.60 -27.86 27.64
CA VAL A 622 -15.52 -27.17 28.56
C VAL A 622 -15.41 -25.67 28.37
N ILE A 623 -16.52 -25.03 28.01
CA ILE A 623 -16.61 -23.56 27.92
C ILE A 623 -16.70 -23.02 29.35
N VAL A 624 -15.61 -22.39 29.83
CA VAL A 624 -15.49 -21.80 31.17
C VAL A 624 -15.95 -20.34 31.22
N LYS A 625 -15.96 -19.64 30.08
CA LYS A 625 -16.60 -18.34 29.90
C LYS A 625 -17.39 -18.38 28.58
N PRO A 626 -18.73 -18.29 28.58
CA PRO A 626 -19.50 -18.23 27.33
C PRO A 626 -19.33 -16.89 26.63
N SER A 627 -19.50 -16.88 25.31
CA SER A 627 -19.49 -15.66 24.49
C SER A 627 -20.78 -14.90 24.78
N LYS A 628 -20.67 -13.59 24.97
CA LYS A 628 -21.76 -12.71 25.38
C LYS A 628 -21.39 -11.24 25.19
N GLU A 629 -22.37 -10.35 25.27
CA GLU A 629 -22.10 -8.92 25.39
C GLU A 629 -21.37 -8.57 26.69
N GLU A 630 -20.29 -7.81 26.57
CA GLU A 630 -19.56 -7.19 27.67
C GLU A 630 -19.33 -5.70 27.36
N ARG A 631 -19.03 -4.89 28.38
CA ARG A 631 -18.84 -3.44 28.23
C ARG A 631 -17.34 -3.13 28.18
N PHE A 632 -16.93 -2.40 27.15
CA PHE A 632 -15.54 -2.05 26.86
C PHE A 632 -15.39 -0.54 26.71
N VAL A 633 -14.28 0.02 27.19
CA VAL A 633 -13.95 1.44 27.10
C VAL A 633 -12.75 1.58 26.18
N TYR A 634 -12.86 2.38 25.12
CA TYR A 634 -11.84 2.50 24.07
C TYR A 634 -11.42 1.13 23.48
N PRO A 635 -12.37 0.29 23.00
CA PRO A 635 -12.08 -1.06 22.54
C PRO A 635 -11.19 -1.13 21.30
N VAL A 636 -10.24 -2.05 21.32
CA VAL A 636 -9.57 -2.63 20.14
C VAL A 636 -10.17 -4.01 19.88
N LEU A 637 -10.53 -4.28 18.62
CA LEU A 637 -11.05 -5.57 18.19
C LEU A 637 -9.92 -6.49 17.74
N HIS A 638 -9.90 -7.71 18.29
CA HIS A 638 -8.92 -8.73 17.97
C HIS A 638 -9.60 -9.93 17.30
N THR A 639 -9.10 -10.33 16.13
CA THR A 639 -9.57 -11.51 15.40
C THR A 639 -8.39 -12.41 15.05
N TYR A 640 -8.27 -13.53 15.78
CA TYR A 640 -7.15 -14.48 15.63
C TYR A 640 -7.66 -15.84 15.14
N ASN A 641 -7.88 -15.94 13.83
CA ASN A 641 -8.32 -17.18 13.18
C ASN A 641 -7.15 -18.04 12.69
N CYS A 642 -6.00 -17.42 12.48
CA CYS A 642 -4.70 -18.03 12.16
C CYS A 642 -3.66 -17.27 13.00
N HIS A 643 -2.74 -17.93 13.71
CA HIS A 643 -1.78 -17.17 14.54
C HIS A 643 -0.55 -17.99 14.97
N LEU A 644 0.50 -17.26 15.37
CA LEU A 644 1.66 -17.82 16.07
C LEU A 644 1.49 -17.80 17.59
N LEU A 645 2.10 -18.77 18.28
CA LEU A 645 2.04 -18.95 19.73
C LEU A 645 3.43 -19.29 20.32
N ASN A 646 4.14 -18.28 20.83
CA ASN A 646 5.49 -18.44 21.41
C ASN A 646 6.49 -19.05 20.40
N PHE A 647 6.47 -18.54 19.17
CA PHE A 647 7.14 -19.16 18.03
C PHE A 647 8.61 -19.48 18.29
N ASN A 648 9.43 -18.52 18.74
CA ASN A 648 10.86 -18.78 18.93
C ASN A 648 11.14 -19.76 20.07
N LYS A 649 10.39 -19.69 21.17
CA LYS A 649 10.52 -20.66 22.28
C LYS A 649 10.20 -22.09 21.82
N ILE A 650 9.24 -22.26 20.91
CA ILE A 650 8.82 -23.58 20.42
C ILE A 650 9.71 -24.05 19.25
N ALA A 651 9.96 -23.20 18.25
CA ALA A 651 10.85 -23.46 17.11
C ALA A 651 12.23 -23.96 17.56
N ARG A 652 12.84 -23.29 18.55
CA ARG A 652 14.13 -23.68 19.14
C ARG A 652 14.11 -25.08 19.76
N LYS A 653 13.00 -25.47 20.37
CA LYS A 653 12.80 -26.79 20.99
C LYS A 653 12.46 -27.88 19.98
N HIS A 654 11.79 -27.50 18.89
CA HIS A 654 11.20 -28.41 17.92
C HIS A 654 12.08 -28.65 16.69
N TRP A 655 12.40 -27.58 15.95
CA TRP A 655 13.24 -27.58 14.74
C TRP A 655 14.74 -27.32 15.03
N GLY A 656 15.05 -26.65 16.14
CA GLY A 656 16.42 -26.33 16.56
C GLY A 656 16.93 -24.95 16.11
N GLY A 657 16.22 -24.30 15.18
CA GLY A 657 16.45 -22.93 14.74
C GLY A 657 15.61 -21.89 15.49
N ILE A 658 15.93 -20.61 15.28
CA ILE A 658 15.21 -19.45 15.80
C ILE A 658 15.03 -18.41 14.69
N TYR A 659 13.88 -17.75 14.64
CA TYR A 659 13.69 -16.61 13.75
C TYR A 659 14.48 -15.40 14.28
N THR A 660 15.23 -14.79 13.38
CA THR A 660 15.86 -13.48 13.55
C THR A 660 15.22 -12.53 12.55
N CYS A 661 14.90 -11.32 12.97
CA CYS A 661 14.34 -10.27 12.13
C CYS A 661 15.35 -9.77 11.08
N ALA A 662 14.87 -9.09 10.04
CA ALA A 662 15.71 -8.46 9.00
C ALA A 662 16.71 -7.43 9.57
N ASN A 663 16.37 -6.78 10.69
CA ASN A 663 17.23 -5.86 11.45
C ASN A 663 18.06 -6.52 12.57
N GLY A 664 18.14 -7.86 12.62
CA GLY A 664 18.97 -8.59 13.59
C GLY A 664 18.37 -8.78 14.99
N ILE A 665 17.15 -8.31 15.25
CA ILE A 665 16.44 -8.62 16.51
C ILE A 665 16.08 -10.10 16.54
N ILE A 666 16.30 -10.77 17.67
CA ILE A 666 15.80 -12.12 17.92
C ILE A 666 14.63 -11.99 18.91
N PRO A 667 13.37 -12.13 18.47
CA PRO A 667 12.20 -12.16 19.36
C PRO A 667 12.43 -13.11 20.54
N TYR A 668 11.95 -12.72 21.72
CA TYR A 668 12.23 -13.33 23.03
C TYR A 668 13.67 -13.21 23.57
N GLU A 669 14.71 -13.23 22.73
CA GLU A 669 16.11 -13.29 23.19
C GLU A 669 16.78 -11.92 23.32
N THR A 670 16.57 -11.00 22.39
CA THR A 670 17.21 -9.67 22.36
C THR A 670 16.61 -8.72 23.42
N PRO A 671 17.43 -8.09 24.28
CA PRO A 671 16.98 -7.02 25.17
C PRO A 671 16.37 -5.84 24.39
N SER A 672 15.30 -5.25 24.91
CA SER A 672 14.65 -4.08 24.32
C SER A 672 15.09 -2.79 25.02
N PRO A 673 15.31 -1.68 24.28
CA PRO A 673 15.54 -0.37 24.88
C PRO A 673 14.26 0.26 25.46
N PHE A 674 13.06 -0.26 25.13
CA PHE A 674 11.80 0.37 25.47
C PHE A 674 11.23 -0.14 26.82
N SER A 675 10.97 0.79 27.75
CA SER A 675 10.40 0.47 29.07
C SER A 675 8.97 -0.10 29.01
N ILE A 676 8.29 0.04 27.87
CA ILE A 676 6.99 -0.59 27.59
C ILE A 676 7.08 -2.12 27.52
N ASP A 677 8.25 -2.68 27.22
CA ASP A 677 8.45 -4.12 27.08
C ASP A 677 8.70 -4.84 28.41
N VAL A 678 8.87 -4.08 29.50
CA VAL A 678 8.97 -4.63 30.86
C VAL A 678 7.68 -5.37 31.22
N GLY A 679 7.82 -6.64 31.61
CA GLY A 679 6.71 -7.52 31.99
C GLY A 679 5.82 -7.97 30.84
N VAL A 680 6.23 -7.82 29.57
CA VAL A 680 5.58 -8.49 28.42
C VAL A 680 6.07 -9.94 28.28
N THR A 681 7.28 -10.24 28.77
CA THR A 681 7.87 -11.59 28.79
C THR A 681 8.05 -12.10 30.21
N ASP A 682 8.36 -13.39 30.36
CA ASP A 682 8.77 -14.03 31.62
C ASP A 682 10.23 -13.73 32.02
N LYS A 683 10.96 -12.92 31.24
CA LYS A 683 12.32 -12.47 31.56
C LYS A 683 12.32 -11.22 32.44
N VAL A 684 13.32 -11.13 33.32
CA VAL A 684 13.55 -9.95 34.17
C VAL A 684 14.20 -8.84 33.35
N GLY A 685 13.44 -7.79 33.02
CA GLY A 685 13.92 -6.63 32.26
C GLY A 685 12.99 -6.27 31.10
N ALA A 686 13.47 -5.42 30.19
CA ALA A 686 12.84 -5.16 28.90
C ALA A 686 13.47 -6.09 27.85
N TYR A 687 12.64 -6.89 27.18
CA TYR A 687 13.04 -7.80 26.11
C TYR A 687 12.02 -7.70 25.00
N TYR A 688 12.46 -7.75 23.74
CA TYR A 688 11.52 -7.87 22.63
C TYR A 688 10.69 -9.15 22.82
N PRO A 689 9.34 -9.07 22.74
CA PRO A 689 8.49 -10.23 23.00
C PRO A 689 8.73 -11.35 21.99
N ASP A 690 8.34 -12.58 22.35
CA ASP A 690 8.23 -13.67 21.38
C ASP A 690 7.10 -13.35 20.37
N ILE A 691 7.06 -14.07 19.24
CA ILE A 691 5.95 -13.95 18.29
C ILE A 691 4.76 -14.70 18.87
N ASN A 692 3.82 -13.95 19.43
CA ASN A 692 2.62 -14.45 20.10
C ASN A 692 1.54 -13.34 20.11
N PRO A 693 0.98 -12.96 18.94
CA PRO A 693 0.06 -11.84 18.80
C PRO A 693 -1.15 -11.93 19.73
N THR A 694 -1.64 -13.15 20.00
CA THR A 694 -2.80 -13.39 20.88
C THR A 694 -2.60 -13.01 22.34
N VAL A 695 -1.35 -12.84 22.78
CA VAL A 695 -0.97 -12.42 24.14
C VAL A 695 -0.32 -11.04 24.13
N VAL A 696 0.57 -10.79 23.15
CA VAL A 696 1.42 -9.61 23.11
C VAL A 696 0.65 -8.36 22.70
N ALA A 697 -0.18 -8.42 21.64
CA ALA A 697 -0.92 -7.25 21.18
C ALA A 697 -1.95 -6.75 22.22
N PRO A 698 -2.73 -7.61 22.89
CA PRO A 698 -3.60 -7.21 24.00
C PRO A 698 -2.86 -6.53 25.18
N ILE A 699 -1.68 -7.04 25.55
CA ILE A 699 -0.86 -6.43 26.62
C ILE A 699 -0.40 -5.01 26.23
N TYR A 700 -0.01 -4.81 24.97
CA TYR A 700 0.36 -3.48 24.50
C TYR A 700 -0.84 -2.53 24.36
N ALA A 701 -2.00 -3.05 23.93
CA ALA A 701 -3.23 -2.27 23.88
C ALA A 701 -3.67 -1.80 25.28
N GLU A 702 -3.60 -2.65 26.30
CA GLU A 702 -3.80 -2.26 27.71
C GLU A 702 -2.77 -1.23 28.18
N LYS A 703 -1.51 -1.34 27.76
CA LYS A 703 -0.45 -0.36 28.05
C LYS A 703 -0.64 0.98 27.33
N ALA A 704 -1.35 0.99 26.20
CA ALA A 704 -1.82 2.18 25.50
C ALA A 704 -3.11 2.79 26.12
N GLY A 705 -3.76 2.09 27.05
CA GLY A 705 -5.00 2.51 27.72
C GLY A 705 -6.29 2.01 27.05
N TYR A 706 -6.20 1.19 26.01
CA TYR A 706 -7.35 0.54 25.37
C TYR A 706 -7.87 -0.64 26.20
N SER A 707 -9.07 -1.12 25.87
CA SER A 707 -9.55 -2.44 26.32
C SER A 707 -9.67 -3.41 25.15
N ASN A 708 -9.53 -4.70 25.43
CA ASN A 708 -9.44 -5.74 24.42
C ASN A 708 -10.78 -6.51 24.29
N VAL A 709 -11.38 -6.49 23.10
CA VAL A 709 -12.52 -7.35 22.74
C VAL A 709 -12.09 -8.34 21.66
N PHE A 710 -12.59 -9.56 21.74
CA PHE A 710 -12.18 -10.65 20.85
C PHE A 710 -13.38 -11.26 20.13
N SER A 711 -13.28 -11.45 18.82
CA SER A 711 -14.24 -12.27 18.06
C SER A 711 -13.58 -12.90 16.84
N THR A 712 -14.03 -14.11 16.51
CA THR A 712 -13.41 -14.98 15.49
C THR A 712 -14.36 -15.30 14.34
N ASN A 713 -15.67 -15.42 14.62
CA ASN A 713 -16.68 -15.62 13.58
C ASN A 713 -17.08 -14.31 12.89
N PHE A 714 -17.67 -14.42 11.69
CA PHE A 714 -18.02 -13.26 10.87
C PHE A 714 -19.06 -12.35 11.53
N SER A 715 -20.20 -12.91 11.93
CA SER A 715 -21.34 -12.13 12.44
C SER A 715 -21.00 -11.32 13.69
N ALA A 716 -20.26 -11.90 14.66
CA ALA A 716 -19.84 -11.18 15.86
C ALA A 716 -18.78 -10.12 15.56
N THR A 717 -17.89 -10.38 14.59
CA THR A 717 -16.84 -9.43 14.20
C THR A 717 -17.43 -8.21 13.49
N VAL A 718 -18.31 -8.42 12.51
CA VAL A 718 -19.00 -7.33 11.79
C VAL A 718 -19.91 -6.53 12.72
N GLU A 719 -20.69 -7.20 13.57
CA GLU A 719 -21.53 -6.54 14.59
C GLU A 719 -20.69 -5.68 15.55
N ASN A 720 -19.50 -6.16 15.94
CA ASN A 720 -18.58 -5.39 16.79
C ASN A 720 -17.98 -4.16 16.06
N LEU A 721 -17.66 -4.30 14.77
CA LEU A 721 -17.17 -3.19 13.93
C LEU A 721 -18.22 -2.09 13.79
N ASN A 722 -19.46 -2.46 13.45
CA ASN A 722 -20.60 -1.53 13.29
C ASN A 722 -20.95 -0.80 14.59
N ARG A 723 -20.77 -1.46 15.74
CA ARG A 723 -20.98 -0.84 17.07
C ARG A 723 -19.88 0.14 17.47
N GLY A 724 -18.76 0.20 16.73
CA GLY A 724 -17.64 1.12 16.96
C GLY A 724 -16.51 0.51 17.79
N VAL A 725 -15.31 0.49 17.19
CA VAL A 725 -14.00 0.18 17.82
C VAL A 725 -12.94 1.18 17.33
N ILE A 726 -11.85 1.35 18.08
CA ILE A 726 -10.77 2.29 17.72
C ILE A 726 -9.95 1.75 16.54
N MET A 727 -9.60 0.46 16.60
CA MET A 727 -8.97 -0.25 15.50
C MET A 727 -9.33 -1.74 15.55
N TRP A 728 -9.23 -2.38 14.39
CA TRP A 728 -9.29 -3.83 14.21
C TRP A 728 -7.89 -4.36 13.94
N ILE A 729 -7.52 -5.43 14.66
CA ILE A 729 -6.28 -6.18 14.52
C ILE A 729 -6.68 -7.61 14.17
N GLU A 730 -6.38 -8.02 12.94
CA GLU A 730 -6.74 -9.33 12.43
C GLU A 730 -5.52 -10.14 11.97
N ILE A 731 -5.55 -11.45 12.25
CA ILE A 731 -4.66 -12.44 11.66
C ILE A 731 -5.54 -13.63 11.22
N ILE A 732 -5.79 -13.68 9.91
CA ILE A 732 -6.75 -14.55 9.24
C ILE A 732 -6.12 -15.05 7.92
N HIS A 733 -6.65 -16.14 7.35
CA HIS A 733 -6.31 -16.54 5.98
C HIS A 733 -7.01 -15.66 4.95
N GLY A 734 -6.23 -14.95 4.14
CA GLY A 734 -6.71 -14.06 3.08
C GLY A 734 -6.84 -14.71 1.69
N GLY A 735 -6.98 -13.88 0.65
CA GLY A 735 -6.97 -14.27 -0.76
C GLY A 735 -7.65 -13.23 -1.68
N ASN A 736 -7.06 -12.94 -2.85
CA ASN A 736 -7.57 -11.93 -3.80
C ASN A 736 -8.81 -12.36 -4.60
N THR A 737 -9.04 -13.67 -4.75
CA THR A 737 -10.18 -14.21 -5.53
C THR A 737 -11.53 -13.81 -4.95
N ASN A 738 -12.56 -13.80 -5.80
CA ASN A 738 -13.95 -13.52 -5.41
C ASN A 738 -14.13 -12.16 -4.69
N ASN A 739 -13.52 -11.08 -5.17
CA ASN A 739 -13.59 -9.73 -4.58
C ASN A 739 -12.67 -9.47 -3.36
N GLY A 740 -11.71 -10.36 -3.07
CA GLY A 740 -10.98 -10.36 -1.80
C GLY A 740 -11.77 -11.10 -0.73
N SER A 741 -11.11 -11.93 0.09
CA SER A 741 -11.80 -12.79 1.07
C SER A 741 -10.98 -13.08 2.33
N LEU A 742 -11.69 -13.30 3.44
CA LEU A 742 -11.16 -13.65 4.76
C LEU A 742 -11.78 -14.96 5.28
N GLY A 743 -10.96 -15.88 5.78
CA GLY A 743 -11.38 -17.13 6.42
C GLY A 743 -11.82 -16.95 7.86
N MET A 744 -13.10 -16.65 8.08
CA MET A 744 -13.68 -16.44 9.42
C MET A 744 -13.99 -17.78 10.10
N TRP A 745 -14.01 -17.83 11.44
CA TRP A 745 -14.43 -19.02 12.18
C TRP A 745 -15.86 -19.43 11.83
N ASN A 746 -16.08 -20.72 11.59
CA ASN A 746 -17.35 -21.28 11.10
C ASN A 746 -18.15 -21.92 12.25
N PRO A 747 -19.13 -21.21 12.87
CA PRO A 747 -19.95 -21.77 13.94
C PRO A 747 -20.86 -22.93 13.49
N ASP A 748 -21.13 -23.06 12.19
CA ASP A 748 -21.99 -24.10 11.61
C ASP A 748 -21.19 -25.35 11.19
N SER A 749 -19.86 -25.33 11.33
CA SER A 749 -19.01 -26.49 11.07
C SER A 749 -19.25 -27.59 12.11
N PRO A 750 -19.46 -28.86 11.72
CA PRO A 750 -19.62 -29.97 12.66
C PRO A 750 -18.37 -30.22 13.52
N TYR A 751 -17.22 -29.67 13.12
CA TYR A 751 -15.95 -29.76 13.85
C TYR A 751 -15.83 -28.72 14.96
N VAL A 752 -16.73 -27.72 15.01
CA VAL A 752 -16.68 -26.56 15.90
C VAL A 752 -17.65 -26.73 17.07
N HIS A 753 -17.09 -26.83 18.28
CA HIS A 753 -17.86 -26.96 19.54
C HIS A 753 -18.11 -25.61 20.24
N GLU A 754 -17.50 -24.54 19.74
CA GLU A 754 -17.47 -23.22 20.36
C GLU A 754 -17.81 -22.15 19.29
N PRO A 755 -18.99 -21.50 19.32
CA PRO A 755 -19.45 -20.68 18.18
C PRO A 755 -18.64 -19.40 17.91
N ASN A 756 -18.00 -18.83 18.93
CA ASN A 756 -17.21 -17.61 18.83
C ASN A 756 -16.10 -17.62 19.92
N PRO A 757 -15.06 -18.45 19.79
CA PRO A 757 -13.95 -18.46 20.73
C PRO A 757 -13.18 -17.13 20.68
N TRP A 758 -12.52 -16.74 21.77
CA TRP A 758 -11.72 -15.50 21.82
C TRP A 758 -10.46 -15.56 20.94
N ARG A 759 -9.96 -16.77 20.67
CA ARG A 759 -9.02 -17.07 19.58
C ARG A 759 -9.35 -18.45 19.03
N ALA A 760 -9.19 -18.65 17.73
CA ALA A 760 -9.44 -19.95 17.12
C ALA A 760 -8.42 -21.00 17.60
N TYR A 761 -8.73 -22.27 17.42
CA TYR A 761 -7.88 -23.39 17.83
C TYR A 761 -8.01 -24.55 16.85
N GLU A 762 -6.95 -25.33 16.69
CA GLU A 762 -7.00 -26.54 15.86
C GLU A 762 -7.75 -27.67 16.58
N ARG A 763 -8.30 -28.62 15.82
CA ARG A 763 -8.80 -29.91 16.33
C ARG A 763 -8.20 -31.02 15.46
N PRO A 764 -7.62 -32.11 16.02
CA PRO A 764 -7.05 -33.17 15.19
C PRO A 764 -8.16 -33.89 14.42
N LEU A 765 -8.21 -33.69 13.09
CA LEU A 765 -9.33 -34.17 12.27
C LEU A 765 -9.46 -35.70 12.28
N LEU A 766 -8.33 -36.40 12.16
CA LEU A 766 -8.30 -37.86 12.13
C LEU A 766 -8.02 -38.47 13.50
N ALA A 767 -8.38 -37.79 14.60
CA ALA A 767 -8.37 -38.45 15.91
C ALA A 767 -9.08 -39.81 15.80
N LEU A 768 -8.54 -40.85 16.45
CA LEU A 768 -9.02 -42.24 16.32
C LEU A 768 -10.55 -42.42 16.54
N LYS A 769 -11.20 -41.45 17.20
CA LYS A 769 -12.64 -41.37 17.49
C LYS A 769 -13.49 -40.60 16.46
N ASN A 770 -12.90 -40.11 15.38
CA ASN A 770 -13.54 -39.29 14.34
C ASN A 770 -13.50 -39.98 12.95
N LEU A 771 -13.41 -41.32 12.89
CA LEU A 771 -13.24 -42.05 11.61
C LEU A 771 -14.46 -41.91 10.68
N ASP A 772 -15.68 -41.83 11.24
CA ASP A 772 -16.93 -41.56 10.53
C ASP A 772 -16.95 -40.15 9.92
N GLU A 773 -16.39 -39.17 10.62
CA GLU A 773 -16.29 -37.77 10.18
C GLU A 773 -15.29 -37.67 9.01
N PHE A 774 -14.13 -38.33 9.12
CA PHE A 774 -13.16 -38.41 8.03
C PHE A 774 -13.75 -39.03 6.75
N ILE A 775 -14.49 -40.13 6.87
CA ILE A 775 -15.16 -40.76 5.72
C ILE A 775 -16.16 -39.81 5.03
N GLN A 776 -16.76 -38.88 5.78
CA GLN A 776 -17.64 -37.84 5.24
C GLN A 776 -16.88 -36.69 4.58
N PHE A 777 -15.65 -36.41 5.01
CA PHE A 777 -14.77 -35.39 4.41
C PHE A 777 -14.08 -35.85 3.11
N ILE A 778 -13.72 -37.14 2.97
CA ILE A 778 -13.02 -37.65 1.78
C ILE A 778 -13.67 -37.24 0.44
N PRO A 779 -15.01 -37.31 0.24
CA PRO A 779 -15.64 -36.87 -1.01
C PRO A 779 -15.35 -35.40 -1.36
N GLU A 780 -15.50 -34.47 -0.40
CA GLU A 780 -15.24 -33.04 -0.61
C GLU A 780 -13.75 -32.76 -0.85
N TYR A 781 -12.88 -33.47 -0.12
CA TYR A 781 -11.43 -33.41 -0.32
C TYR A 781 -11.04 -33.88 -1.73
N LEU A 782 -11.58 -35.01 -2.21
CA LEU A 782 -11.30 -35.50 -3.56
C LEU A 782 -11.83 -34.55 -4.63
N GLU A 783 -13.05 -34.02 -4.47
CA GLU A 783 -13.66 -33.06 -5.39
C GLU A 783 -12.77 -31.80 -5.53
N ARG A 784 -12.22 -31.31 -4.41
CA ARG A 784 -11.27 -30.17 -4.38
C ARG A 784 -9.98 -30.41 -5.17
N TYR A 785 -9.54 -31.66 -5.32
CA TYR A 785 -8.38 -32.06 -6.14
C TYR A 785 -8.78 -32.70 -7.48
N GLY A 786 -9.99 -32.41 -7.98
CA GLY A 786 -10.42 -32.78 -9.34
C GLY A 786 -10.78 -34.26 -9.53
N SER A 787 -10.97 -35.00 -8.44
CA SER A 787 -11.39 -36.41 -8.45
C SER A 787 -12.79 -36.54 -7.86
N SER A 788 -13.65 -37.40 -8.42
CA SER A 788 -14.96 -37.67 -7.80
C SER A 788 -15.25 -39.16 -7.76
N LEU A 789 -15.84 -39.61 -6.64
CA LEU A 789 -16.26 -40.98 -6.42
C LEU A 789 -17.71 -40.98 -5.92
N PRO A 790 -18.58 -41.90 -6.39
CA PRO A 790 -19.98 -41.94 -5.97
C PRO A 790 -20.17 -41.99 -4.45
N LYS A 791 -20.95 -41.06 -3.88
CA LYS A 791 -21.21 -40.94 -2.43
C LYS A 791 -21.72 -42.26 -1.78
N VAL A 792 -22.33 -43.15 -2.56
CA VAL A 792 -22.76 -44.49 -2.12
C VAL A 792 -21.61 -45.40 -1.64
N LEU A 793 -20.39 -45.25 -2.18
CA LEU A 793 -19.22 -46.05 -1.80
C LEU A 793 -18.78 -45.79 -0.35
N TYR A 794 -19.12 -44.62 0.19
CA TYR A 794 -18.74 -44.19 1.53
C TYR A 794 -19.75 -44.61 2.62
N LEU A 795 -20.95 -45.09 2.24
CA LEU A 795 -21.96 -45.55 3.19
C LEU A 795 -21.56 -46.82 3.95
N LEU A 796 -20.83 -47.73 3.29
CA LEU A 796 -20.46 -49.03 3.86
C LEU A 796 -19.30 -48.94 4.87
N PRO A 797 -18.23 -48.15 4.61
CA PRO A 797 -17.25 -47.78 5.64
C PRO A 797 -17.90 -47.09 6.85
N ARG A 798 -18.83 -46.15 6.61
CA ARG A 798 -19.54 -45.38 7.64
C ARG A 798 -20.30 -46.26 8.64
N PHE A 799 -20.96 -47.31 8.15
CA PHE A 799 -21.65 -48.28 9.01
C PHE A 799 -20.69 -49.04 9.96
N LEU A 800 -19.43 -49.20 9.56
CA LEU A 800 -18.40 -49.91 10.32
C LEU A 800 -17.64 -49.00 11.30
N THR A 801 -17.44 -47.72 10.96
CA THR A 801 -16.70 -46.76 11.80
C THR A 801 -17.53 -46.18 12.93
N LYS A 802 -18.80 -45.88 12.70
CA LYS A 802 -19.65 -45.22 13.71
C LYS A 802 -19.74 -45.92 15.08
N PRO A 803 -19.80 -47.27 15.18
CA PRO A 803 -19.75 -47.95 16.49
C PRO A 803 -18.37 -47.89 17.16
N ILE A 804 -17.30 -47.83 16.36
CA ILE A 804 -15.92 -47.74 16.83
C ILE A 804 -15.66 -46.34 17.42
N ASP A 805 -16.11 -45.30 16.72
CA ASP A 805 -16.03 -43.91 17.18
C ASP A 805 -16.71 -43.73 18.54
N ILE A 806 -17.94 -44.25 18.73
CA ILE A 806 -18.64 -44.19 20.04
C ILE A 806 -17.83 -44.80 21.19
N ILE A 807 -17.11 -45.90 20.94
CA ILE A 807 -16.27 -46.55 21.96
C ILE A 807 -15.02 -45.70 22.23
N LEU A 808 -14.39 -45.17 21.17
CA LEU A 808 -13.19 -44.37 21.26
C LEU A 808 -13.46 -42.97 21.83
N ASP A 809 -14.65 -42.41 21.64
CA ASP A 809 -15.10 -41.17 22.28
C ASP A 809 -15.25 -41.32 23.79
N ILE A 810 -15.56 -42.51 24.31
CA ILE A 810 -15.56 -42.75 25.76
C ILE A 810 -14.12 -42.76 26.30
N VAL A 811 -13.20 -43.41 25.59
CA VAL A 811 -11.86 -43.77 26.08
C VAL A 811 -10.77 -42.72 25.77
N LEU A 812 -10.91 -41.94 24.71
CA LEU A 812 -9.92 -40.94 24.28
C LEU A 812 -10.31 -39.52 24.75
N VAL A 813 -9.30 -38.66 24.88
CA VAL A 813 -9.46 -37.27 25.32
C VAL A 813 -9.39 -36.32 24.12
N ASP A 814 -10.35 -35.41 23.97
CA ASP A 814 -10.28 -34.34 22.95
C ASP A 814 -9.06 -33.44 23.13
N ARG A 815 -8.62 -32.82 22.03
CA ARG A 815 -7.59 -31.79 22.01
C ARG A 815 -8.09 -30.60 21.19
N GLY A 816 -7.59 -29.42 21.53
CA GLY A 816 -7.97 -28.15 20.92
C GLY A 816 -8.94 -27.42 21.82
N CYS A 817 -8.52 -26.29 22.38
CA CYS A 817 -9.37 -25.35 23.11
C CYS A 817 -8.69 -23.98 23.15
N THR A 818 -9.38 -22.94 23.61
CA THR A 818 -8.77 -21.60 23.62
C THR A 818 -7.53 -21.47 24.53
N GLU A 819 -7.39 -22.28 25.59
CA GLU A 819 -6.19 -22.23 26.45
C GLU A 819 -5.02 -23.09 25.91
N ASP A 820 -5.29 -24.09 25.07
CA ASP A 820 -4.32 -24.99 24.45
C ASP A 820 -4.69 -25.15 22.95
N PRO A 821 -4.37 -24.14 22.11
CA PRO A 821 -4.91 -24.05 20.75
C PRO A 821 -4.05 -24.75 19.67
N ASP A 822 -2.76 -24.99 19.95
CA ASP A 822 -1.80 -25.71 19.10
C ASP A 822 -1.84 -27.20 19.46
N VAL A 823 -2.46 -28.01 18.59
CA VAL A 823 -2.69 -29.42 18.86
C VAL A 823 -2.49 -30.36 17.67
N ALA A 824 -2.10 -29.89 16.47
CA ALA A 824 -2.16 -30.73 15.26
C ALA A 824 -1.26 -30.31 14.05
N VAL A 825 0.06 -30.55 14.10
CA VAL A 825 0.96 -30.28 12.94
C VAL A 825 1.18 -31.49 12.01
N THR A 826 1.10 -31.32 10.69
CA THR A 826 1.50 -32.36 9.71
C THR A 826 3.03 -32.52 9.71
N ASN A 827 3.59 -33.72 9.90
CA ASN A 827 5.06 -33.87 9.85
C ASN A 827 5.56 -33.75 8.38
N PRO A 828 6.42 -32.77 8.03
CA PRO A 828 6.97 -32.65 6.67
C PRO A 828 7.79 -33.89 6.23
N ASP A 829 8.42 -34.60 7.16
CA ASP A 829 9.15 -35.84 6.83
C ASP A 829 8.25 -37.01 6.41
N ILE A 830 6.96 -37.02 6.81
CA ILE A 830 6.02 -38.08 6.38
C ILE A 830 5.63 -37.90 4.93
N GLY A 831 5.47 -36.66 4.46
CA GLY A 831 5.04 -36.41 3.10
C GLY A 831 6.07 -36.81 2.02
N ARG A 832 7.28 -37.23 2.42
CA ARG A 832 8.19 -38.04 1.56
C ARG A 832 7.54 -39.34 1.05
N LEU A 833 6.49 -39.82 1.71
CA LEU A 833 5.65 -40.95 1.29
C LEU A 833 4.48 -40.53 0.37
N GLY A 834 4.29 -39.23 0.14
CA GLY A 834 3.24 -38.63 -0.69
C GLY A 834 2.16 -37.89 0.10
N LEU A 835 1.43 -36.98 -0.57
CA LEU A 835 0.38 -36.13 0.01
C LEU A 835 -0.68 -36.93 0.79
N ILE A 836 -1.05 -38.11 0.29
CA ILE A 836 -1.99 -39.03 0.94
C ILE A 836 -1.49 -39.45 2.34
N PHE A 837 -0.20 -39.77 2.48
CA PHE A 837 0.37 -40.13 3.78
C PHE A 837 0.55 -38.92 4.71
N ALA A 838 0.77 -37.72 4.15
CA ALA A 838 0.75 -36.48 4.92
C ALA A 838 -0.63 -36.24 5.54
N VAL A 839 -1.71 -36.39 4.76
CA VAL A 839 -3.10 -36.35 5.26
C VAL A 839 -3.35 -37.43 6.33
N PHE A 840 -2.88 -38.67 6.12
CA PHE A 840 -3.01 -39.74 7.11
C PHE A 840 -2.12 -39.59 8.37
N SER A 841 -1.20 -38.62 8.43
CA SER A 841 -0.35 -38.42 9.62
C SER A 841 -1.17 -38.02 10.86
N ASP A 842 -2.32 -37.39 10.66
CA ASP A 842 -3.30 -37.07 11.69
C ASP A 842 -3.89 -38.31 12.38
N ALA A 843 -3.93 -39.45 11.70
CA ALA A 843 -4.69 -40.65 12.15
C ALA A 843 -4.02 -41.43 13.29
N PHE A 844 -2.72 -41.19 13.51
CA PHE A 844 -1.90 -41.95 14.46
C PHE A 844 -1.23 -40.99 15.45
N PRO A 845 -1.90 -40.63 16.57
CA PRO A 845 -1.41 -39.66 17.53
C PRO A 845 -0.28 -40.22 18.41
N VAL A 846 0.89 -40.43 17.82
CA VAL A 846 2.09 -40.98 18.48
C VAL A 846 2.98 -39.84 19.01
N ASP A 847 2.59 -39.24 20.13
CA ASP A 847 3.52 -38.47 20.99
C ASP A 847 4.33 -39.44 21.85
N MET A 848 5.39 -40.01 21.29
CA MET A 848 6.44 -40.62 22.11
C MET A 848 7.45 -39.55 22.51
N ARG A 849 7.28 -39.01 23.72
CA ARG A 849 8.25 -38.13 24.39
C ARG A 849 9.55 -38.87 24.71
N ILE A 850 10.35 -39.15 23.69
CA ILE A 850 11.69 -39.71 23.81
C ILE A 850 12.70 -38.55 23.79
N LYS A 851 12.71 -37.78 24.88
CA LYS A 851 13.90 -37.05 25.34
C LYS A 851 14.36 -37.64 26.68
N GLU A 852 14.53 -38.97 26.73
CA GLU A 852 15.29 -39.63 27.83
C GLU A 852 15.77 -41.06 27.56
N SER A 853 15.21 -41.84 26.61
CA SER A 853 15.73 -43.19 26.34
C SER A 853 16.94 -43.21 25.40
N LYS A 854 18.15 -43.17 25.98
CA LYS A 854 19.34 -43.80 25.38
C LYS A 854 19.14 -45.33 25.39
N GLY A 855 18.31 -45.86 24.49
CA GLY A 855 18.04 -47.29 24.42
C GLY A 855 17.02 -47.71 23.36
N LEU A 856 17.48 -48.53 22.41
CA LEU A 856 16.75 -49.58 21.69
C LEU A 856 15.26 -49.34 21.37
N SER A 857 15.00 -48.73 20.20
CA SER A 857 13.77 -49.01 19.44
C SER A 857 14.03 -50.17 18.47
N LEU A 858 13.37 -51.32 18.68
CA LEU A 858 13.55 -52.55 17.90
C LEU A 858 12.80 -52.56 16.56
N ILE A 859 12.12 -51.46 16.19
CA ILE A 859 11.39 -51.32 14.92
C ILE A 859 11.81 -49.99 14.26
N PRO A 860 12.48 -49.99 13.09
CA PRO A 860 13.03 -48.78 12.46
C PRO A 860 12.01 -47.67 12.13
N ILE A 861 10.73 -48.03 12.06
CA ILE A 861 9.61 -47.13 11.73
C ILE A 861 9.10 -46.38 12.97
N LEU A 862 9.19 -46.97 14.17
CA LEU A 862 8.63 -46.39 15.41
C LEU A 862 9.53 -45.32 16.07
N GLY A 863 10.72 -45.06 15.53
CA GLY A 863 11.69 -44.12 16.10
C GLY A 863 11.65 -42.68 15.58
N ARG A 864 10.77 -42.36 14.62
CA ARG A 864 10.63 -41.00 14.05
C ARG A 864 9.32 -40.38 14.53
N ARG A 865 9.32 -39.07 14.85
CA ARG A 865 8.10 -38.32 15.21
C ARG A 865 7.07 -38.49 14.09
N PHE A 866 5.85 -38.94 14.40
CA PHE A 866 4.79 -38.99 13.39
C PHE A 866 4.03 -37.66 13.27
N ARG A 867 3.93 -36.91 14.38
CA ARG A 867 3.40 -35.55 14.45
C ARG A 867 4.20 -34.78 15.50
N SER A 868 4.31 -33.46 15.33
CA SER A 868 4.64 -32.58 16.44
C SER A 868 3.36 -32.07 17.07
N TYR A 869 3.28 -32.13 18.39
CA TYR A 869 2.38 -31.29 19.15
C TYR A 869 3.21 -30.14 19.69
N HIS A 870 2.73 -28.91 19.56
CA HIS A 870 3.46 -27.71 19.90
C HIS A 870 4.61 -27.43 18.91
N ASP A 871 4.30 -26.80 17.77
CA ASP A 871 5.30 -26.16 16.89
C ASP A 871 5.23 -24.61 16.90
N GLY A 872 4.15 -24.05 17.46
CA GLY A 872 3.93 -22.62 17.60
C GLY A 872 3.12 -21.98 16.48
N ILE A 873 2.50 -22.76 15.59
CA ILE A 873 1.60 -22.29 14.53
C ILE A 873 0.20 -22.87 14.75
N VAL A 874 -0.84 -22.02 14.65
CA VAL A 874 -2.25 -22.41 14.87
C VAL A 874 -3.08 -22.10 13.62
N ILE A 875 -3.79 -23.13 13.14
CA ILE A 875 -4.69 -23.11 11.98
C ILE A 875 -3.89 -22.87 10.70
N THR A 876 -2.99 -23.81 10.42
CA THR A 876 -2.31 -23.86 9.12
C THR A 876 -3.30 -24.14 7.97
N PRO A 877 -3.05 -23.61 6.75
CA PRO A 877 -3.96 -23.74 5.60
C PRO A 877 -3.87 -25.12 4.90
N LEU A 878 -3.81 -26.16 5.71
CA LEU A 878 -3.94 -27.58 5.39
C LEU A 878 -5.26 -28.09 6.00
N PRO A 879 -5.79 -29.29 5.67
CA PRO A 879 -7.21 -29.61 5.89
C PRO A 879 -7.73 -29.39 7.32
N GLY A 880 -6.88 -29.53 8.35
CA GLY A 880 -7.20 -29.21 9.74
C GLY A 880 -7.76 -27.80 9.96
N GLY A 881 -7.10 -26.78 9.41
CA GLY A 881 -7.49 -25.39 9.59
C GLY A 881 -8.69 -24.97 8.74
N GLU A 882 -8.75 -25.44 7.49
CA GLU A 882 -9.82 -25.01 6.56
C GLU A 882 -11.21 -25.55 6.95
N ASN A 883 -11.29 -26.67 7.67
CA ASN A 883 -12.56 -27.28 8.07
C ASN A 883 -13.27 -26.57 9.23
N VAL A 884 -12.57 -25.69 9.97
CA VAL A 884 -13.14 -24.85 11.06
C VAL A 884 -13.35 -23.39 10.63
N LEU A 885 -12.98 -23.06 9.40
CA LEU A 885 -13.14 -21.72 8.82
C LEU A 885 -14.14 -21.72 7.65
N VAL A 886 -14.62 -20.54 7.29
CA VAL A 886 -15.48 -20.28 6.12
C VAL A 886 -15.08 -18.94 5.51
N LYS A 887 -15.02 -18.86 4.17
CA LYS A 887 -14.58 -17.63 3.48
C LYS A 887 -15.73 -16.67 3.28
N TYR A 888 -15.58 -15.46 3.79
CA TYR A 888 -16.42 -14.31 3.46
C TYR A 888 -15.65 -13.33 2.58
N ASN A 889 -16.34 -12.71 1.63
CA ASN A 889 -15.74 -11.92 0.57
C ASN A 889 -16.11 -10.43 0.63
N GLY A 890 -15.47 -9.61 -0.22
CA GLY A 890 -15.71 -8.16 -0.27
C GLY A 890 -17.18 -7.75 -0.40
N LEU A 891 -18.02 -8.53 -1.09
CA LEU A 891 -19.46 -8.27 -1.15
C LEU A 891 -20.16 -8.61 0.17
N ASP A 892 -19.76 -9.70 0.84
CA ASP A 892 -20.36 -10.10 2.12
C ASP A 892 -20.07 -9.06 3.20
N PHE A 893 -18.84 -8.53 3.26
CA PHE A 893 -18.49 -7.43 4.15
C PHE A 893 -19.25 -6.13 3.78
N ASP A 894 -19.29 -5.75 2.50
CA ASP A 894 -19.98 -4.55 2.01
C ASP A 894 -21.52 -4.57 2.19
N ASP A 895 -22.11 -5.77 2.35
CA ASP A 895 -23.54 -5.97 2.62
C ASP A 895 -23.89 -6.02 4.14
N HIS A 896 -22.92 -6.24 5.03
CA HIS A 896 -23.15 -6.37 6.48
C HIS A 896 -22.48 -5.28 7.32
N LEU A 897 -21.46 -4.59 6.80
CA LEU A 897 -20.85 -3.45 7.48
C LEU A 897 -21.78 -2.24 7.44
N GLU A 898 -21.73 -1.43 8.50
CA GLU A 898 -22.32 -0.10 8.57
C GLU A 898 -21.19 0.94 8.57
N ASN A 899 -21.28 2.02 9.35
CA ASN A 899 -20.18 2.98 9.50
C ASN A 899 -19.11 2.43 10.46
N LEU A 900 -17.84 2.51 10.05
CA LEU A 900 -16.66 2.16 10.84
C LEU A 900 -16.13 3.34 11.67
N HIS A 901 -16.70 4.55 11.50
CA HIS A 901 -16.41 5.73 12.30
C HIS A 901 -14.91 6.02 12.49
N SER A 902 -14.14 6.07 11.40
CA SER A 902 -12.68 6.27 11.43
C SER A 902 -11.88 5.19 12.19
N CYS A 903 -12.39 3.95 12.25
CA CYS A 903 -11.61 2.78 12.71
C CYS A 903 -10.34 2.60 11.87
N GLY A 904 -9.23 2.25 12.51
CA GLY A 904 -8.02 1.75 11.85
C GLY A 904 -8.13 0.26 11.52
N ILE A 905 -7.58 -0.21 10.40
CA ILE A 905 -7.51 -1.64 10.08
C ILE A 905 -6.05 -2.07 9.96
N ASN A 906 -5.68 -3.10 10.71
CA ASN A 906 -4.36 -3.70 10.70
C ASN A 906 -4.54 -5.19 10.39
N ALA A 907 -3.98 -5.64 9.28
CA ALA A 907 -4.25 -6.94 8.68
C ALA A 907 -2.96 -7.72 8.42
N ALA A 908 -2.94 -8.97 8.86
CA ALA A 908 -1.94 -9.95 8.47
C ALA A 908 -2.50 -10.98 7.45
N SER A 909 -3.65 -10.66 6.84
CA SER A 909 -4.25 -11.49 5.78
C SER A 909 -3.65 -11.25 4.41
N CYS A 910 -3.21 -12.34 3.78
CA CYS A 910 -2.69 -12.39 2.42
C CYS A 910 -3.64 -11.76 1.38
N LEU A 911 -3.08 -11.04 0.41
CA LEU A 911 -3.68 -10.75 -0.89
C LEU A 911 -4.99 -9.94 -0.88
N ILE A 912 -5.42 -9.39 0.25
CA ILE A 912 -6.67 -8.63 0.35
C ILE A 912 -6.55 -7.20 -0.18
N SER A 913 -5.33 -6.65 -0.30
CA SER A 913 -5.15 -5.31 -0.84
C SER A 913 -5.47 -5.21 -2.33
N ASN A 914 -5.98 -4.04 -2.71
CA ASN A 914 -6.44 -3.71 -4.06
C ASN A 914 -7.50 -4.70 -4.59
N THR A 915 -8.30 -5.26 -3.68
CA THR A 915 -9.53 -5.99 -3.96
C THR A 915 -10.75 -5.10 -3.67
N TYR A 916 -11.96 -5.57 -3.96
CA TYR A 916 -13.16 -4.84 -3.56
C TYR A 916 -13.40 -4.89 -2.04
N LEU A 917 -12.88 -5.89 -1.31
CA LEU A 917 -12.87 -5.91 0.16
C LEU A 917 -12.11 -4.70 0.74
N HIS A 918 -10.93 -4.39 0.19
CA HIS A 918 -10.17 -3.17 0.53
C HIS A 918 -11.02 -1.91 0.33
N LEU A 919 -11.62 -1.77 -0.86
CA LEU A 919 -12.44 -0.61 -1.21
C LEU A 919 -13.72 -0.50 -0.37
N ALA A 920 -14.32 -1.63 0.02
CA ALA A 920 -15.44 -1.66 0.94
C ALA A 920 -15.04 -1.09 2.30
N PHE A 921 -13.91 -1.52 2.88
CA PHE A 921 -13.43 -0.95 4.15
C PHE A 921 -13.21 0.58 4.08
N ILE A 922 -12.66 1.11 2.97
CA ILE A 922 -12.52 2.56 2.75
C ILE A 922 -13.91 3.24 2.78
N ARG A 923 -14.84 2.72 1.96
CA ARG A 923 -16.19 3.28 1.81
C ARG A 923 -17.03 3.16 3.07
N HIS A 924 -16.82 2.13 3.88
CA HIS A 924 -17.46 1.98 5.18
C HIS A 924 -16.81 2.85 6.27
N GLY A 925 -15.76 3.63 5.96
CA GLY A 925 -15.26 4.69 6.84
C GLY A 925 -14.00 4.35 7.63
N SER A 926 -13.21 3.36 7.20
CA SER A 926 -11.85 3.17 7.75
C SER A 926 -11.00 4.43 7.54
N VAL A 927 -10.25 4.90 8.54
CA VAL A 927 -9.37 6.07 8.34
C VAL A 927 -8.00 5.69 7.79
N TYR A 928 -7.50 4.50 8.10
CA TYR A 928 -6.26 3.97 7.57
C TYR A 928 -6.35 2.44 7.48
N GLN A 929 -5.54 1.84 6.60
CA GLN A 929 -5.39 0.40 6.49
C GLN A 929 -3.92 0.02 6.28
N ILE A 930 -3.43 -0.99 7.00
CA ILE A 930 -2.17 -1.65 6.67
C ILE A 930 -2.52 -3.09 6.28
N ILE A 931 -2.37 -3.41 4.99
CA ILE A 931 -2.92 -4.61 4.33
C ILE A 931 -1.98 -5.09 3.22
N ASP A 932 -1.98 -6.40 2.94
CA ASP A 932 -1.02 -7.00 2.00
C ASP A 932 -1.56 -7.13 0.56
N PRO A 933 -0.83 -6.64 -0.47
CA PRO A 933 -1.12 -6.95 -1.87
C PRO A 933 -0.63 -8.33 -2.31
N TRP A 934 0.33 -8.96 -1.61
CA TRP A 934 0.92 -10.26 -1.94
C TRP A 934 0.58 -11.31 -0.85
N SER A 935 1.25 -12.45 -0.87
CA SER A 935 1.09 -13.46 0.17
C SER A 935 1.80 -12.98 1.43
N THR A 936 1.14 -12.97 2.58
CA THR A 936 1.76 -12.53 3.85
C THR A 936 2.47 -13.70 4.51
N SER A 937 3.62 -13.47 5.15
CA SER A 937 4.32 -14.54 5.87
C SER A 937 3.86 -14.63 7.33
N TRP A 938 4.22 -15.72 8.00
CA TRP A 938 3.92 -15.92 9.43
C TRP A 938 4.51 -14.81 10.30
N TYR A 939 5.58 -14.15 9.85
CA TYR A 939 6.34 -13.17 10.62
C TYR A 939 5.66 -11.80 10.70
N SER A 940 4.73 -11.49 9.81
CA SER A 940 3.77 -10.36 9.94
C SER A 940 3.15 -10.24 11.35
N SER A 941 2.93 -11.39 12.02
CA SER A 941 2.50 -11.49 13.42
C SER A 941 3.37 -10.68 14.40
N LEU A 942 4.66 -10.49 14.12
CA LEU A 942 5.60 -9.71 14.92
C LEU A 942 5.41 -8.19 14.70
N TRP A 943 5.18 -7.77 13.46
CA TRP A 943 4.85 -6.38 13.15
C TRP A 943 3.49 -6.03 13.76
N ILE A 944 2.43 -6.79 13.45
CA ILE A 944 1.07 -6.46 13.85
C ILE A 944 0.89 -6.41 15.39
N GLN A 945 1.60 -7.27 16.14
CA GLN A 945 1.58 -7.24 17.61
C GLN A 945 2.30 -6.00 18.18
N SER A 946 3.15 -5.34 17.41
CA SER A 946 3.89 -4.14 17.84
C SER A 946 3.19 -2.81 17.55
N ILE A 947 2.12 -2.80 16.76
CA ILE A 947 1.39 -1.55 16.44
C ILE A 947 0.86 -0.86 17.72
N PRO A 948 0.17 -1.54 18.66
CA PRO A 948 -0.31 -0.86 19.88
C PRO A 948 0.83 -0.38 20.79
N ARG A 949 2.01 -1.03 20.74
CA ARG A 949 3.22 -0.60 21.45
C ARG A 949 3.69 0.74 20.91
N ASP A 950 3.82 0.85 19.60
CA ASP A 950 4.38 2.04 18.97
C ASP A 950 3.41 3.23 19.03
N LEU A 951 2.09 2.98 18.98
CA LEU A 951 1.08 4.00 19.30
C LEU A 951 1.15 4.49 20.75
N ALA A 952 1.36 3.60 21.73
CA ALA A 952 1.56 4.00 23.13
C ALA A 952 2.85 4.81 23.36
N LEU A 953 3.90 4.54 22.58
CA LEU A 953 5.13 5.33 22.57
C LEU A 953 4.96 6.69 21.86
N GLY A 954 3.81 6.95 21.24
CA GLY A 954 3.50 8.21 20.58
C GLY A 954 4.11 8.35 19.19
N TYR A 955 4.30 7.23 18.48
CA TYR A 955 4.62 7.25 17.05
C TYR A 955 3.35 7.46 16.20
N THR A 956 3.53 7.99 14.98
CA THR A 956 2.47 7.99 13.96
C THR A 956 2.24 6.56 13.45
N ILE A 957 1.13 6.33 12.75
CA ILE A 957 0.86 5.00 12.17
C ILE A 957 1.85 4.65 11.05
N GLY A 958 2.31 5.64 10.27
CA GLY A 958 3.36 5.45 9.26
C GLY A 958 4.70 5.03 9.88
N GLN A 959 5.07 5.62 11.02
CA GLN A 959 6.25 5.21 11.79
C GLN A 959 6.10 3.80 12.38
N ALA A 960 4.91 3.42 12.88
CA ALA A 960 4.66 2.06 13.37
C ALA A 960 4.70 1.01 12.25
N TYR A 961 4.27 1.37 11.04
CA TYR A 961 4.42 0.54 9.83
C TYR A 961 5.88 0.38 9.40
N GLU A 962 6.66 1.45 9.27
CA GLU A 962 8.10 1.36 8.90
C GLU A 962 8.89 0.48 9.87
N ARG A 963 8.71 0.71 11.18
CA ARG A 963 9.37 -0.07 12.24
C ARG A 963 8.97 -1.55 12.24
N GLY A 964 7.75 -1.82 11.79
CA GLY A 964 7.25 -3.15 11.46
C GLY A 964 8.04 -3.79 10.32
N MET A 965 8.00 -3.16 9.15
CA MET A 965 8.66 -3.65 7.93
C MET A 965 10.17 -3.83 8.12
N ALA A 966 10.81 -2.96 8.91
CA ALA A 966 12.21 -3.10 9.30
C ALA A 966 12.54 -4.40 10.04
N MET A 967 11.56 -5.04 10.69
CA MET A 967 11.72 -6.36 11.31
C MET A 967 11.45 -7.51 10.34
N VAL A 968 10.47 -7.38 9.44
CA VAL A 968 9.88 -8.54 8.73
C VAL A 968 10.13 -8.59 7.23
N GLY A 969 10.57 -7.50 6.59
CA GLY A 969 10.70 -7.40 5.13
C GLY A 969 11.97 -6.71 4.61
N VAL A 970 12.13 -6.69 3.29
CA VAL A 970 13.21 -5.99 2.57
C VAL A 970 13.05 -4.47 2.63
N GLU A 971 14.16 -3.74 2.73
CA GLU A 971 14.18 -2.29 2.44
C GLU A 971 15.18 -2.00 1.31
N TYR A 972 14.61 -1.87 0.11
CA TYR A 972 15.34 -1.86 -1.15
C TYR A 972 16.39 -0.76 -1.25
N LEU A 973 16.12 0.43 -0.70
CA LEU A 973 16.94 1.63 -0.87
C LEU A 973 18.01 1.83 0.21
N VAL A 974 18.05 0.99 1.25
CA VAL A 974 19.10 1.01 2.30
C VAL A 974 19.94 -0.27 2.34
N ASN A 975 19.77 -1.16 1.35
CA ASN A 975 20.44 -2.46 1.23
C ASN A 975 20.16 -3.42 2.41
N GLN A 976 19.01 -3.29 3.08
CA GLN A 976 18.54 -4.28 4.06
C GLN A 976 17.91 -5.45 3.30
N TRP A 977 18.74 -6.37 2.84
CA TRP A 977 18.28 -7.56 2.09
C TRP A 977 17.64 -8.57 3.03
N TRP A 978 16.52 -9.12 2.55
CA TRP A 978 15.73 -10.14 3.22
C TRP A 978 15.27 -11.17 2.19
N TRP A 979 15.11 -12.41 2.63
CA TRP A 979 14.75 -13.56 1.81
C TRP A 979 13.24 -13.64 1.56
N ASP A 980 12.48 -13.24 2.57
CA ASP A 980 11.03 -13.23 2.58
C ASP A 980 10.54 -12.02 1.78
N LEU A 981 10.32 -12.25 0.48
CA LEU A 981 9.66 -11.32 -0.44
C LEU A 981 8.13 -11.47 -0.43
N ASN A 982 7.58 -12.39 0.37
CA ASN A 982 6.14 -12.47 0.56
C ASN A 982 5.68 -11.25 1.39
N GLU A 983 6.45 -10.85 2.41
CA GLU A 983 6.20 -9.67 3.25
C GLU A 983 6.40 -8.30 2.53
N ASN A 984 5.50 -8.01 1.60
CA ASN A 984 5.40 -6.77 0.82
C ASN A 984 4.12 -5.96 1.15
N VAL A 985 3.71 -6.01 2.42
CA VAL A 985 2.63 -5.23 3.02
C VAL A 985 2.74 -3.74 2.67
N VAL A 986 1.61 -3.06 2.43
CA VAL A 986 1.54 -1.63 2.10
C VAL A 986 0.64 -0.88 3.08
N TYR A 987 1.04 0.33 3.43
CA TYR A 987 0.24 1.27 4.22
C TYR A 987 -0.62 2.17 3.31
N PHE A 988 -1.91 2.26 3.64
CA PHE A 988 -2.88 3.11 2.97
C PHE A 988 -3.49 4.09 3.98
N GLY A 989 -3.40 5.39 3.68
CA GLY A 989 -3.64 6.52 4.58
C GLY A 989 -2.47 7.50 4.61
N ASP A 990 -2.55 8.46 5.52
CA ASP A 990 -1.54 9.51 5.77
C ASP A 990 -0.48 9.06 6.80
N PRO A 991 0.82 9.00 6.44
CA PRO A 991 1.89 8.57 7.33
C PRO A 991 2.05 9.41 8.61
N ASP A 992 1.65 10.69 8.57
CA ASP A 992 1.70 11.59 9.73
C ASP A 992 0.51 11.37 10.70
N LEU A 993 -0.50 10.57 10.32
CA LEU A 993 -1.67 10.31 11.15
C LEU A 993 -1.28 9.68 12.50
N ARG A 994 -1.72 10.34 13.56
CA ARG A 994 -1.62 9.85 14.95
C ARG A 994 -2.93 9.19 15.32
N VAL A 995 -2.91 7.87 15.53
CA VAL A 995 -4.10 7.14 16.03
C VAL A 995 -4.30 7.50 17.49
N TRP A 996 -5.52 7.92 17.85
CA TRP A 996 -5.85 8.42 19.18
C TRP A 996 -5.63 7.37 20.27
N THR A 997 -4.78 7.67 21.24
CA THR A 997 -4.62 6.87 22.46
C THR A 997 -5.32 7.53 23.66
N PRO A 998 -5.94 6.73 24.54
CA PRO A 998 -6.25 7.16 25.89
C PRO A 998 -5.00 7.59 26.65
N LYS A 999 -5.16 8.44 27.65
CA LYS A 999 -4.04 8.90 28.47
C LYS A 999 -3.30 7.72 29.10
N ASN A 1000 -2.02 7.60 28.79
CA ASN A 1000 -1.16 6.50 29.24
C ASN A 1000 0.11 7.05 29.92
N LYS A 1001 1.09 6.18 30.21
CA LYS A 1001 2.32 6.54 30.97
C LYS A 1001 3.59 6.62 30.11
N TYR A 1002 3.47 6.40 28.80
CA TYR A 1002 4.61 6.26 27.89
C TYR A 1002 4.75 7.48 26.97
N SER A 1003 3.65 7.97 26.42
CA SER A 1003 3.62 9.22 25.64
C SER A 1003 2.21 9.81 25.60
N ASP A 1004 2.14 11.14 25.70
CA ASP A 1004 0.92 11.92 25.47
C ASP A 1004 0.81 12.39 24.00
N ALA A 1005 1.78 12.09 23.12
CA ALA A 1005 1.82 12.63 21.74
C ALA A 1005 0.66 12.18 20.83
N ASN A 1006 0.00 11.07 21.16
CA ASN A 1006 -1.16 10.54 20.46
C ASN A 1006 -2.47 10.75 21.26
N HIS A 1007 -2.44 11.55 22.32
CA HIS A 1007 -3.57 11.78 23.21
C HIS A 1007 -4.02 13.25 23.15
N TRP A 1008 -5.33 13.44 22.98
CA TRP A 1008 -6.05 14.71 23.09
C TRP A 1008 -7.48 14.43 23.54
N GLU A 1009 -8.20 15.45 23.98
CA GLU A 1009 -9.58 15.34 24.46
C GLU A 1009 -10.58 15.94 23.47
N ARG A 1010 -11.88 15.63 23.65
CA ARG A 1010 -12.97 16.15 22.81
C ARG A 1010 -13.04 17.68 22.86
N GLU A 1011 -12.63 18.26 23.99
CA GLU A 1011 -12.62 19.69 24.22
C GLU A 1011 -11.58 20.44 23.36
N ASP A 1012 -10.45 19.80 23.04
CA ASP A 1012 -9.34 20.37 22.27
C ASP A 1012 -9.69 20.57 20.80
N VAL A 1013 -10.64 19.78 20.31
CA VAL A 1013 -11.08 19.72 18.90
C VAL A 1013 -12.50 20.26 18.71
N ASN A 1014 -12.94 21.21 19.54
CA ASN A 1014 -14.27 21.80 19.40
C ASN A 1014 -14.43 22.59 18.08
N PRO A 1015 -15.55 22.46 17.34
CA PRO A 1015 -15.77 23.20 16.11
C PRO A 1015 -15.96 24.70 16.37
N LEU A 1016 -15.43 25.52 15.47
CA LEU A 1016 -15.73 26.96 15.41
C LEU A 1016 -17.24 27.15 15.24
N ARG A 1017 -17.83 28.08 16.01
CA ARG A 1017 -19.28 28.30 16.06
C ARG A 1017 -19.68 29.62 15.41
N TRP A 1018 -20.65 29.55 14.51
CA TRP A 1018 -21.34 30.69 13.91
C TRP A 1018 -21.94 31.63 14.96
N GLY A 1019 -21.87 32.94 14.71
CA GLY A 1019 -22.51 33.96 15.55
C GLY A 1019 -21.59 34.66 16.56
N LYS A 1020 -20.32 34.22 16.72
CA LYS A 1020 -19.26 35.15 17.18
C LYS A 1020 -19.04 36.19 16.05
N LYS A 1021 -18.93 37.48 16.40
CA LYS A 1021 -18.81 38.57 15.41
C LYS A 1021 -17.64 38.31 14.46
N ASP A 1022 -17.92 38.43 13.16
CA ASP A 1022 -16.99 38.52 12.03
C ASP A 1022 -15.65 37.80 12.28
N ILE A 1023 -15.66 36.47 12.22
CA ILE A 1023 -14.43 35.66 12.31
C ILE A 1023 -13.70 35.78 10.98
N TYR A 1024 -12.56 36.49 11.00
CA TYR A 1024 -11.68 36.66 9.86
C TYR A 1024 -10.21 36.57 10.25
N VAL A 1025 -9.36 36.19 9.30
CA VAL A 1025 -7.89 36.17 9.42
C VAL A 1025 -7.32 36.98 8.26
N ASP A 1026 -6.69 38.13 8.55
CA ASP A 1026 -6.01 39.02 7.60
C ASP A 1026 -6.78 39.38 6.31
N GLY A 1027 -8.12 39.44 6.42
CA GLY A 1027 -9.02 39.80 5.32
C GLY A 1027 -9.88 38.65 4.81
N HIS A 1028 -9.50 37.39 5.10
CA HIS A 1028 -10.25 36.16 4.82
C HIS A 1028 -11.34 35.93 5.88
N TYR A 1029 -12.61 35.95 5.49
CA TYR A 1029 -13.79 35.72 6.32
C TYR A 1029 -14.27 34.27 6.20
N LEU A 1030 -14.17 33.48 7.27
CA LEU A 1030 -14.55 32.06 7.29
C LEU A 1030 -16.04 31.78 7.03
N PHE A 1031 -16.87 32.83 6.99
CA PHE A 1031 -18.32 32.79 6.82
C PHE A 1031 -18.82 33.83 5.79
N GLY A 1032 -17.96 34.16 4.82
CA GLY A 1032 -18.27 35.12 3.75
C GLY A 1032 -18.01 36.59 4.11
N ALA A 1033 -17.32 37.28 3.21
CA ALA A 1033 -17.00 38.69 3.27
C ALA A 1033 -18.21 39.58 2.96
N LYS A 1034 -18.49 40.55 3.84
CA LYS A 1034 -19.69 41.41 3.76
C LYS A 1034 -19.42 42.78 3.11
N PHE A 1035 -18.16 43.16 2.97
CA PHE A 1035 -17.72 44.42 2.38
C PHE A 1035 -16.29 44.30 1.88
N TYR A 1036 -15.87 45.20 0.99
CA TYR A 1036 -14.53 45.24 0.41
C TYR A 1036 -13.93 46.64 0.63
N PRO A 1037 -13.09 46.84 1.67
CA PRO A 1037 -12.66 48.18 2.08
C PRO A 1037 -11.72 48.85 1.07
N HIS A 1038 -11.03 48.05 0.24
CA HIS A 1038 -10.08 48.51 -0.77
C HIS A 1038 -10.61 48.49 -2.19
N ALA A 1039 -11.87 48.09 -2.38
CA ALA A 1039 -12.51 48.15 -3.69
C ALA A 1039 -12.50 49.58 -4.24
N TYR A 1040 -12.04 49.73 -5.49
CA TYR A 1040 -12.04 51.00 -6.21
C TYR A 1040 -13.46 51.60 -6.24
N LYS A 1041 -13.69 52.60 -5.39
CA LYS A 1041 -14.89 53.43 -5.47
C LYS A 1041 -14.82 54.20 -6.78
N PRO A 1042 -15.85 54.16 -7.64
CA PRO A 1042 -15.85 54.96 -8.86
C PRO A 1042 -15.67 56.43 -8.49
N PHE A 1043 -14.73 57.11 -9.16
CA PHE A 1043 -14.50 58.54 -8.97
C PHE A 1043 -15.83 59.28 -9.15
N ASP A 1044 -16.27 60.03 -8.13
CA ASP A 1044 -17.55 60.70 -8.22
C ASP A 1044 -17.48 61.83 -9.27
N ILE A 1045 -18.01 61.54 -10.46
CA ILE A 1045 -18.10 62.48 -11.58
C ILE A 1045 -18.88 63.73 -11.14
N LYS A 1046 -19.80 63.63 -10.17
CA LYS A 1046 -20.49 64.81 -9.62
C LYS A 1046 -19.50 65.75 -8.94
N LEU A 1047 -18.47 65.24 -8.26
CA LEU A 1047 -17.44 66.05 -7.61
C LEU A 1047 -16.58 66.81 -8.62
N ILE A 1048 -16.24 66.17 -9.75
CA ILE A 1048 -15.56 66.83 -10.88
C ILE A 1048 -16.47 67.87 -11.53
N VAL A 1049 -17.73 67.54 -11.81
CA VAL A 1049 -18.72 68.46 -12.40
C VAL A 1049 -19.00 69.65 -11.47
N ILE A 1050 -19.16 69.43 -10.16
CA ILE A 1050 -19.31 70.49 -9.16
C ILE A 1050 -18.05 71.36 -9.11
N THR A 1051 -16.85 70.76 -9.13
CA THR A 1051 -15.60 71.52 -9.14
C THR A 1051 -15.44 72.36 -10.42
N LEU A 1052 -15.79 71.81 -11.59
CA LEU A 1052 -15.84 72.54 -12.86
C LEU A 1052 -16.87 73.68 -12.83
N ILE A 1053 -18.07 73.44 -12.28
CA ILE A 1053 -19.10 74.48 -12.12
C ILE A 1053 -18.59 75.60 -11.18
N ILE A 1054 -17.92 75.26 -10.07
CA ILE A 1054 -17.33 76.24 -9.14
C ILE A 1054 -16.22 77.04 -9.82
N ILE A 1055 -15.33 76.39 -10.59
CA ILE A 1055 -14.26 77.06 -11.35
C ILE A 1055 -14.86 77.99 -12.42
N ILE A 1056 -15.86 77.54 -13.18
CA ILE A 1056 -16.56 78.36 -14.17
C ILE A 1056 -17.27 79.55 -13.49
N ALA A 1057 -17.95 79.32 -12.37
CA ALA A 1057 -18.60 80.39 -11.60
C ALA A 1057 -17.59 81.42 -11.05
N ALA A 1058 -16.41 80.96 -10.59
CA ALA A 1058 -15.34 81.84 -10.14
C ALA A 1058 -14.76 82.68 -11.31
N ILE A 1059 -14.51 82.06 -12.47
CA ILE A 1059 -14.06 82.75 -13.68
C ILE A 1059 -15.11 83.79 -14.14
N LEU A 1060 -16.39 83.43 -14.12
CA LEU A 1060 -17.50 84.34 -14.44
C LEU A 1060 -17.59 85.50 -13.43
N ALA A 1061 -17.42 85.25 -12.13
CA ALA A 1061 -17.40 86.27 -11.10
C ALA A 1061 -16.22 87.24 -11.26
N ILE A 1062 -15.01 86.74 -11.58
CA ILE A 1062 -13.82 87.54 -11.86
C ILE A 1062 -14.01 88.36 -13.15
N SER A 1063 -14.63 87.78 -14.19
CA SER A 1063 -15.01 88.48 -15.42
C SER A 1063 -16.03 89.61 -15.16
N PHE A 1064 -17.03 89.35 -14.32
CA PHE A 1064 -18.05 90.35 -13.96
C PHE A 1064 -17.46 91.47 -13.08
N TYR A 1065 -16.59 91.12 -12.12
CA TYR A 1065 -15.89 92.08 -11.27
C TYR A 1065 -14.93 92.96 -12.08
N SER A 1066 -14.12 92.38 -12.97
CA SER A 1066 -13.21 93.14 -13.84
C SER A 1066 -13.94 94.04 -14.84
N ARG A 1067 -15.11 93.61 -15.38
CA ARG A 1067 -16.01 94.50 -16.15
C ARG A 1067 -16.55 95.65 -15.28
N LYS A 1068 -16.96 95.39 -14.04
CA LYS A 1068 -17.47 96.42 -13.09
C LYS A 1068 -16.39 97.42 -12.67
N VAL A 1069 -15.13 96.98 -12.55
CA VAL A 1069 -13.96 97.82 -12.26
C VAL A 1069 -13.56 98.66 -13.48
N LYS A 1070 -13.56 98.11 -14.71
CA LYS A 1070 -13.35 98.90 -15.94
C LYS A 1070 -14.48 99.93 -16.14
N GLY A 1071 -15.74 99.56 -15.89
CA GLY A 1071 -16.89 100.47 -15.98
C GLY A 1071 -16.87 101.64 -14.99
N ARG A 1072 -16.18 101.51 -13.83
CA ARG A 1072 -16.02 102.62 -12.88
C ARG A 1072 -14.92 103.62 -13.27
N LYS A 1073 -13.95 103.26 -14.11
CA LYS A 1073 -12.90 104.19 -14.58
C LYS A 1073 -13.35 105.15 -15.70
N SER A 1074 -14.48 104.91 -16.38
CA SER A 1074 -14.95 105.79 -17.47
C SER A 1074 -15.95 106.90 -17.05
N ARG A 1075 -16.21 107.09 -15.75
CA ARG A 1075 -17.22 108.04 -15.23
C ARG A 1075 -16.69 109.15 -14.31
N LYS A 1076 -15.38 109.39 -14.27
CA LYS A 1076 -14.78 110.63 -13.72
C LYS A 1076 -14.06 111.39 -14.84
N GLY A 1077 -14.80 112.29 -15.50
CA GLY A 1077 -14.33 113.05 -16.65
C GLY A 1077 -15.40 113.96 -17.26
N LYS A 1078 -16.09 114.75 -16.41
CA LYS A 1078 -16.91 115.92 -16.82
C LYS A 1078 -17.47 116.70 -15.61
N LYS A 1079 -16.58 117.32 -14.84
CA LYS A 1079 -16.67 118.67 -14.23
C LYS A 1079 -15.42 118.90 -13.39
#